data_AF-A0A0Q5U6Z4-F1
#
_entry.id   AF-A0A0Q5U6Z4-F1
#
_cell.length_a   1.000
_cell.length_b   1.000
_cell.length_c   1.000
_cell.angle_alpha   90.00
_cell.angle_beta   90.00
_cell.angle_gamma   90.00
#
_symmetry.space_group_name_H-M   'P 1'
#
loop_
_entity.id
_entity.type
_entity.pdbx_description
1 polymer ?
#
loop_
_entity_poly.entity_id
_entity_poly.type
_entity_poly.pdbx_seq_one_letter_code
_entity_poly.pdbx_strand_id
1 'polypeptide(L)'
;MAGTATATPMEIDEFVNSSIISWLESCLPRAELLAGYTSLLDGHIIHSVWLQIDPEPQNNPSELNDLNGKSLSIARAKNFECVVRNLKCFFEEELGQTILVLPDAFTLGHHPESKNGLEQMKTLLTLLLGAAVQCPNKELFIARIKELDLETQHAIVGLIKQVTDSHSLVLTEDSLERLTPQSMYTHILRLTKERDVMYLKWIDLACVETEMAASDNLVECGQGVSVSRSPSNGTATSTPSSSSNSESNHLAVECADLRSKNRKLRQELEEKSENLLELREELDDKKARFDKLRQESQEWFTEAKRASAYRDEVDILRERAERADRLEVEVQKYREKLGDSDFYKSRVEELREDNRVLLESKEMLEEQLQRYRKRSEHAISLESEIIKYKQKLNDMALERDVDRSKLEELLEENAQLQLVARNLNSTMDLDKSFSENEDDCNSGDNSLSEQLTNNAQTRALKLELENRRLTAALEQLKESSFHESTSKMLELEKEKKKLSLKIEQMQENIQRLTQQNVELEGVFKNALEENKKLQDAVDNRQKSYDRQSLEREADRQKLSDAEQHVETLNKEKQRIQTLNESIQRRADDLERLAESKTKELEQYLEKSKQYELTKHKLYEIEAKVSTYERENASLLKEVSKLKEGSEQKSVQLDDSINRLDVQSKELQKLGKALEDSEQVHQKLVELEKQNQELASQRIIDQEMISTLRNDLVTGTLVTKKVRNNLEKLGLADEEPGELNVEHVVEKLVRNPETFKTVREIMLNVTREQLDEEEREGGVKSDMCVLCHRQEIFTVEKNIELAATPAPAPTQPSSQELRFEHKLRLSPARESAELTRIKDSNTQLQTENARLSVDVAALGSQITSLNTQHVALQLANSQLAAEKDTLLKDIDSLQQEHKHALQDQVTLQCLHDQLSAEYESLNKDKEQLKAAVRDLRQELRDTREQQSALEQRIEELTTQNNNMKTCSEDLSILRTEHSKLTDDFRNLFATSDRFKNEYKNIQEQYKMVRMEHSSLKLQNTELSGELNAKSDQVRCLQMEYSKVQQRCEMLIQNNAELDSERKALMDNVSQLLSQYQELLAISLEDKKHFHEEEKNYTERVHSLKRQKEKLEEKIMEHYKKSETTVHKKKPFASMLVRRVKKASSDLMNKVPSRNRRSWVDDARTNSQFVIGSESGGNESDNSNEEPLSIASDTHLLQRNVPLRQSLQRDLLDNSIQRGGAVRSSLQAQKLLKRQT
;
A
#
# COMPACT_ATOMS: atom_id res chain seq x y z
N MET A 1 -14.49 13.53 -25.32
CA MET A 1 -15.39 13.55 -26.51
C MET A 1 -14.73 12.93 -27.76
N ALA A 2 -15.10 11.70 -28.16
CA ALA A 2 -14.67 11.09 -29.44
C ALA A 2 -15.65 10.03 -30.02
N GLY A 3 -16.83 9.84 -29.44
CA GLY A 3 -17.72 8.70 -29.72
C GLY A 3 -19.02 9.01 -30.47
N THR A 4 -19.23 10.24 -30.93
CA THR A 4 -20.52 10.72 -31.47
C THR A 4 -20.59 10.71 -33.00
N ALA A 5 -19.96 9.73 -33.65
CA ALA A 5 -20.15 9.49 -35.08
C ALA A 5 -21.53 8.85 -35.32
N THR A 6 -22.44 9.59 -35.98
CA THR A 6 -23.67 9.04 -36.53
C THR A 6 -23.34 7.93 -37.53
N ALA A 7 -24.09 6.83 -37.49
CA ALA A 7 -23.99 5.81 -38.52
C ALA A 7 -24.44 6.39 -39.87
N THR A 8 -23.83 5.94 -40.96
CA THR A 8 -24.33 6.26 -42.30
C THR A 8 -25.61 5.46 -42.58
N PRO A 9 -26.51 5.94 -43.45
CA PRO A 9 -27.70 5.18 -43.83
C PRO A 9 -27.39 3.77 -44.37
N MET A 10 -26.22 3.59 -45.00
CA MET A 10 -25.74 2.31 -45.49
C MET A 10 -25.36 1.35 -44.35
N GLU A 11 -24.79 1.83 -43.25
CA GLU A 11 -24.46 1.00 -42.08
C GLU A 11 -25.72 0.62 -41.28
N ILE A 12 -26.75 1.46 -41.30
CA ILE A 12 -28.07 1.14 -40.72
C ILE A 12 -28.79 0.12 -41.61
N ASP A 13 -28.74 0.27 -42.93
CA ASP A 13 -29.31 -0.68 -43.90
C ASP A 13 -28.59 -2.05 -43.85
N GLU A 14 -27.26 -2.07 -43.77
CA GLU A 14 -26.47 -3.30 -43.55
C GLU A 14 -26.83 -4.00 -42.23
N PHE A 15 -27.10 -3.24 -41.16
CA PHE A 15 -27.58 -3.81 -39.90
C PHE A 15 -29.01 -4.38 -40.01
N VAL A 16 -29.94 -3.66 -40.64
CA VAL A 16 -31.34 -4.12 -40.84
C VAL A 16 -31.40 -5.37 -41.72
N ASN A 17 -30.59 -5.45 -42.77
CA ASN A 17 -30.53 -6.63 -43.65
C ASN A 17 -29.60 -7.76 -43.12
N SER A 18 -29.22 -7.72 -41.83
CA SER A 18 -28.31 -8.72 -41.25
C SER A 18 -29.04 -9.95 -40.68
N SER A 19 -28.37 -11.10 -40.67
CA SER A 19 -28.96 -12.40 -40.27
C SER A 19 -29.54 -12.45 -38.85
N ILE A 20 -29.08 -11.59 -37.93
CA ILE A 20 -29.65 -11.49 -36.57
C ILE A 20 -31.03 -10.81 -36.59
N ILE A 21 -31.29 -9.93 -37.56
CA ILE A 21 -32.59 -9.31 -37.77
C ILE A 21 -33.55 -10.31 -38.42
N SER A 22 -33.12 -11.05 -39.46
CA SER A 22 -33.94 -12.11 -40.06
C SER A 22 -34.33 -13.20 -39.04
N TRP A 23 -33.44 -13.51 -38.08
CA TRP A 23 -33.80 -14.34 -36.94
C TRP A 23 -34.85 -13.69 -36.03
N LEU A 24 -34.68 -12.41 -35.67
CA LEU A 24 -35.62 -11.70 -34.81
C LEU A 24 -37.03 -11.64 -35.45
N GLU A 25 -37.11 -11.35 -36.75
CA GLU A 25 -38.35 -11.35 -37.54
C GLU A 25 -39.06 -12.71 -37.50
N SER A 26 -38.32 -13.82 -37.63
CA SER A 26 -38.88 -15.18 -37.54
C SER A 26 -39.51 -15.49 -36.17
N CYS A 27 -39.17 -14.72 -35.14
CA CYS A 27 -39.72 -14.86 -33.79
C CYS A 27 -40.97 -13.99 -33.54
N LEU A 28 -41.39 -13.14 -34.49
CA LEU A 28 -42.55 -12.27 -34.34
C LEU A 28 -43.83 -12.90 -34.95
N PRO A 29 -45.01 -12.71 -34.32
CA PRO A 29 -46.28 -13.16 -34.89
C PRO A 29 -46.63 -12.54 -36.27
N ARG A 30 -45.99 -11.41 -36.60
CA ARG A 30 -45.99 -10.79 -37.93
C ARG A 30 -44.64 -10.08 -38.12
N ALA A 31 -43.90 -10.41 -39.17
CA ALA A 31 -42.64 -9.72 -39.51
C ALA A 31 -42.85 -8.22 -39.77
N GLU A 32 -44.04 -7.84 -40.26
CA GLU A 32 -44.52 -6.46 -40.51
C GLU A 32 -44.37 -5.50 -39.32
N LEU A 33 -44.22 -6.00 -38.10
CA LEU A 33 -43.98 -5.18 -36.89
C LEU A 33 -42.58 -4.55 -36.89
N LEU A 34 -41.60 -5.16 -37.56
CA LEU A 34 -40.24 -4.67 -37.65
C LEU A 34 -40.05 -3.79 -38.90
N ALA A 35 -40.64 -2.60 -38.87
CA ALA A 35 -40.56 -1.60 -39.95
C ALA A 35 -39.18 -0.89 -40.02
N GLY A 36 -38.09 -1.65 -40.01
CA GLY A 36 -36.72 -1.16 -39.98
C GLY A 36 -36.19 -0.83 -38.59
N TYR A 37 -35.01 -0.21 -38.53
CA TYR A 37 -34.25 0.00 -37.28
C TYR A 37 -35.01 0.79 -36.20
N THR A 38 -35.83 1.75 -36.61
CA THR A 38 -36.63 2.60 -35.70
C THR A 38 -37.57 1.81 -34.82
N SER A 39 -38.11 0.67 -35.29
CA SER A 39 -38.99 -0.22 -34.52
C SER A 39 -38.30 -0.92 -33.34
N LEU A 40 -36.96 -1.00 -33.31
CA LEU A 40 -36.22 -1.59 -32.18
C LEU A 40 -36.00 -0.60 -31.02
N LEU A 41 -36.11 0.71 -31.27
CA LEU A 41 -35.56 1.74 -30.39
C LEU A 41 -36.30 1.92 -29.06
N ASP A 42 -37.52 1.39 -28.96
CA ASP A 42 -38.34 1.44 -27.75
C ASP A 42 -38.21 0.17 -26.87
N GLY A 43 -37.42 -0.82 -27.31
CA GLY A 43 -37.19 -2.09 -26.61
C GLY A 43 -38.33 -3.12 -26.69
N HIS A 44 -39.57 -2.69 -26.99
CA HIS A 44 -40.77 -3.53 -26.95
C HIS A 44 -40.71 -4.80 -27.83
N ILE A 45 -40.16 -4.72 -29.05
CA ILE A 45 -40.01 -5.89 -29.93
C ILE A 45 -39.03 -6.92 -29.34
N ILE A 46 -37.95 -6.44 -28.73
CA ILE A 46 -36.94 -7.27 -28.08
C ILE A 46 -37.56 -7.97 -26.87
N HIS A 47 -38.38 -7.26 -26.09
CA HIS A 47 -39.12 -7.83 -24.96
C HIS A 47 -40.24 -8.80 -25.38
N SER A 48 -40.90 -8.60 -26.53
CA SER A 48 -41.91 -9.56 -27.03
C SER A 48 -41.30 -10.87 -27.54
N VAL A 49 -40.01 -10.88 -27.85
CA VAL A 49 -39.22 -12.10 -28.07
C VAL A 49 -38.68 -12.65 -26.74
N TRP A 50 -38.28 -11.79 -25.78
CA TRP A 50 -37.94 -12.21 -24.41
C TRP A 50 -39.06 -13.03 -23.77
N LEU A 51 -40.32 -12.59 -23.87
CA LEU A 51 -41.51 -13.26 -23.34
C LEU A 51 -41.78 -14.66 -23.93
N GLN A 52 -41.04 -15.08 -24.96
CA GLN A 52 -41.06 -16.44 -25.52
C GLN A 52 -39.90 -17.31 -24.99
N ILE A 53 -38.85 -16.68 -24.48
CA ILE A 53 -37.68 -17.29 -23.82
C ILE A 53 -38.02 -17.57 -22.35
N ASP A 54 -38.54 -16.55 -21.67
CA ASP A 54 -38.97 -16.51 -20.27
C ASP A 54 -40.32 -15.75 -20.19
N PRO A 55 -41.43 -16.40 -19.81
CA PRO A 55 -42.75 -15.78 -19.76
C PRO A 55 -43.03 -14.98 -18.47
N GLU A 56 -42.18 -15.06 -17.43
CA GLU A 56 -42.40 -14.39 -16.13
C GLU A 56 -41.24 -13.43 -15.74
N PRO A 57 -40.87 -12.46 -16.62
CA PRO A 57 -39.69 -11.64 -16.43
C PRO A 57 -39.76 -10.74 -15.20
N GLN A 58 -38.69 -10.76 -14.39
CA GLN A 58 -38.51 -9.92 -13.20
C GLN A 58 -38.66 -8.41 -13.50
N ASN A 59 -38.29 -7.95 -14.70
CA ASN A 59 -38.35 -6.55 -15.11
C ASN A 59 -39.16 -6.40 -16.41
N ASN A 60 -40.01 -5.37 -16.49
CA ASN A 60 -40.79 -5.08 -17.69
C ASN A 60 -40.54 -3.65 -18.20
N PRO A 61 -40.43 -3.44 -19.52
CA PRO A 61 -40.45 -2.11 -20.14
C PRO A 61 -41.73 -1.32 -19.83
N SER A 62 -41.66 0.00 -19.95
CA SER A 62 -42.82 0.91 -19.87
C SER A 62 -43.25 1.39 -21.25
N GLU A 63 -44.56 1.55 -21.47
CA GLU A 63 -45.09 2.15 -22.69
C GLU A 63 -44.56 3.59 -22.89
N LEU A 64 -44.16 3.93 -24.12
CA LEU A 64 -43.53 5.21 -24.45
C LEU A 64 -44.50 6.18 -25.15
N ASN A 65 -45.62 6.47 -24.47
CA ASN A 65 -46.66 7.36 -24.99
C ASN A 65 -46.28 8.85 -24.81
N ASP A 66 -46.46 9.67 -25.85
CA ASP A 66 -46.27 11.13 -25.89
C ASP A 66 -44.89 11.72 -25.48
N LEU A 67 -43.86 10.89 -25.33
CA LEU A 67 -42.50 11.33 -25.01
C LEU A 67 -41.70 11.80 -26.23
N ASN A 68 -40.88 12.84 -26.09
CA ASN A 68 -40.07 13.41 -27.17
C ASN A 68 -38.70 13.89 -26.68
N GLY A 69 -37.68 13.83 -27.56
CA GLY A 69 -36.33 14.31 -27.27
C GLY A 69 -35.71 13.64 -26.03
N LYS A 70 -35.17 14.44 -25.09
CA LYS A 70 -34.46 13.93 -23.91
C LYS A 70 -35.31 12.98 -23.05
N SER A 71 -36.60 13.22 -22.88
CA SER A 71 -37.47 12.35 -22.07
C SER A 71 -37.71 10.99 -22.73
N LEU A 72 -37.86 10.98 -24.07
CA LEU A 72 -37.92 9.74 -24.84
C LEU A 72 -36.62 8.94 -24.72
N SER A 73 -35.45 9.58 -24.87
CA SER A 73 -34.16 8.90 -24.72
C SER A 73 -33.95 8.27 -23.33
N ILE A 74 -34.33 8.98 -22.26
CA ILE A 74 -34.25 8.45 -20.89
C ILE A 74 -35.19 7.25 -20.70
N ALA A 75 -36.40 7.31 -21.25
CA ALA A 75 -37.36 6.22 -21.12
C ALA A 75 -36.97 4.99 -21.98
N ARG A 76 -36.43 5.21 -23.18
CA ARG A 76 -35.80 4.16 -24.00
C ARG A 76 -34.63 3.49 -23.26
N ALA A 77 -33.75 4.28 -22.65
CA ALA A 77 -32.62 3.75 -21.87
C ALA A 77 -33.11 2.83 -20.75
N LYS A 78 -34.17 3.21 -20.01
CA LYS A 78 -34.80 2.36 -18.99
C LYS A 78 -35.43 1.09 -19.55
N ASN A 79 -36.09 1.16 -20.70
CA ASN A 79 -36.64 -0.02 -21.36
C ASN A 79 -35.55 -1.02 -21.75
N PHE A 80 -34.43 -0.55 -22.32
CA PHE A 80 -33.26 -1.40 -22.58
C PHE A 80 -32.62 -1.92 -21.29
N GLU A 81 -32.55 -1.11 -20.23
CA GLU A 81 -32.02 -1.54 -18.93
C GLU A 81 -32.84 -2.70 -18.33
N CYS A 82 -34.18 -2.68 -18.44
CA CYS A 82 -35.02 -3.81 -18.04
C CYS A 82 -34.70 -5.09 -18.82
N VAL A 83 -34.56 -5.01 -20.15
CA VAL A 83 -34.24 -6.18 -20.99
C VAL A 83 -32.83 -6.71 -20.72
N VAL A 84 -31.84 -5.82 -20.57
CA VAL A 84 -30.46 -6.18 -20.21
C VAL A 84 -30.40 -6.82 -18.82
N ARG A 85 -31.21 -6.35 -17.85
CA ARG A 85 -31.28 -6.94 -16.50
C ARG A 85 -31.90 -8.34 -16.51
N ASN A 86 -32.98 -8.55 -17.26
CA ASN A 86 -33.56 -9.89 -17.45
C ASN A 86 -32.57 -10.86 -18.09
N LEU A 87 -31.90 -10.43 -19.17
CA LEU A 87 -30.83 -11.21 -19.80
C LEU A 87 -29.73 -11.56 -18.80
N LYS A 88 -29.24 -10.59 -18.00
CA LYS A 88 -28.20 -10.82 -17.01
C LYS A 88 -28.62 -11.85 -15.95
N CYS A 89 -29.80 -11.70 -15.35
CA CYS A 89 -30.32 -12.66 -14.38
C CYS A 89 -30.50 -14.04 -15.01
N PHE A 90 -31.03 -14.17 -16.23
CA PHE A 90 -31.18 -15.46 -16.89
C PHE A 90 -29.84 -16.15 -17.19
N PHE A 91 -28.83 -15.43 -17.69
CA PHE A 91 -27.51 -16.01 -17.90
C PHE A 91 -26.84 -16.41 -16.58
N GLU A 92 -26.87 -15.56 -15.55
CA GLU A 92 -26.14 -15.79 -14.29
C GLU A 92 -26.86 -16.72 -13.31
N GLU A 93 -28.19 -16.61 -13.18
CA GLU A 93 -29.02 -17.34 -12.19
C GLU A 93 -29.57 -18.66 -12.77
N GLU A 94 -30.05 -18.68 -14.03
CA GLU A 94 -30.66 -19.88 -14.65
C GLU A 94 -29.67 -20.72 -15.46
N LEU A 95 -28.68 -20.10 -16.15
CA LEU A 95 -27.70 -20.83 -16.96
C LEU A 95 -26.34 -21.07 -16.28
N GLY A 96 -26.03 -20.37 -15.18
CA GLY A 96 -24.71 -20.44 -14.52
C GLY A 96 -23.58 -19.83 -15.36
N GLN A 97 -23.89 -18.83 -16.19
CA GLN A 97 -23.00 -18.23 -17.17
C GLN A 97 -22.76 -16.73 -16.88
N THR A 98 -21.50 -16.30 -16.87
CA THR A 98 -21.14 -14.89 -16.61
C THR A 98 -21.10 -14.09 -17.91
N ILE A 99 -21.93 -13.06 -18.04
CA ILE A 99 -21.85 -12.12 -19.17
C ILE A 99 -20.63 -11.21 -19.00
N LEU A 100 -19.78 -11.17 -20.02
CA LEU A 100 -18.53 -10.41 -20.06
C LEU A 100 -18.70 -9.01 -20.65
N VAL A 101 -19.64 -8.87 -21.59
CA VAL A 101 -19.93 -7.61 -22.29
C VAL A 101 -21.45 -7.38 -22.25
N LEU A 102 -21.89 -6.55 -21.30
CA LEU A 102 -23.29 -6.13 -21.20
C LEU A 102 -23.56 -4.95 -22.16
N PRO A 103 -24.69 -4.93 -22.89
CA PRO A 103 -25.04 -3.82 -23.77
C PRO A 103 -25.24 -2.50 -23.03
N ASP A 104 -24.65 -1.41 -23.54
CA ASP A 104 -24.78 -0.06 -22.99
C ASP A 104 -26.18 0.52 -23.28
N ALA A 105 -27.11 0.30 -22.34
CA ALA A 105 -28.49 0.79 -22.37
C ALA A 105 -28.59 2.33 -22.47
N PHE A 106 -27.62 3.08 -21.95
CA PHE A 106 -27.58 4.53 -22.09
C PHE A 106 -27.26 4.93 -23.54
N THR A 107 -26.27 4.28 -24.17
CA THR A 107 -26.01 4.46 -25.61
C THR A 107 -27.24 4.08 -26.44
N LEU A 108 -27.92 2.97 -26.13
CA LEU A 108 -29.12 2.53 -26.85
C LEU A 108 -30.30 3.51 -26.74
N GLY A 109 -30.50 4.14 -25.57
CA GLY A 109 -31.57 5.13 -25.40
C GLY A 109 -31.24 6.53 -25.95
N HIS A 110 -30.00 7.01 -25.76
CA HIS A 110 -29.60 8.38 -26.10
C HIS A 110 -28.96 8.54 -27.48
N HIS A 111 -28.28 7.52 -27.99
CA HIS A 111 -27.54 7.57 -29.26
C HIS A 111 -27.74 6.32 -30.15
N PRO A 112 -28.97 5.79 -30.33
CA PRO A 112 -29.22 4.54 -31.04
C PRO A 112 -28.69 4.52 -32.48
N GLU A 113 -28.75 5.64 -33.18
CA GLU A 113 -28.33 5.80 -34.58
C GLU A 113 -26.84 6.17 -34.72
N SER A 114 -26.07 6.12 -33.63
CA SER A 114 -24.60 6.18 -33.69
C SER A 114 -24.01 4.81 -34.09
N LYS A 115 -22.77 4.79 -34.58
CA LYS A 115 -22.09 3.52 -34.89
C LYS A 115 -21.98 2.61 -33.67
N ASN A 116 -21.64 3.19 -32.51
CA ASN A 116 -21.66 2.47 -31.23
C ASN A 116 -23.09 1.98 -30.90
N GLY A 117 -24.14 2.76 -31.18
CA GLY A 117 -25.54 2.34 -31.00
C GLY A 117 -25.90 1.06 -31.76
N LEU A 118 -25.49 0.96 -33.04
CA LEU A 118 -25.64 -0.27 -33.83
C LEU A 118 -24.84 -1.45 -33.23
N GLU A 119 -23.61 -1.22 -32.78
CA GLU A 119 -22.78 -2.25 -32.13
C GLU A 119 -23.39 -2.75 -30.80
N GLN A 120 -23.94 -1.85 -29.97
CA GLN A 120 -24.66 -2.21 -28.75
C GLN A 120 -25.94 -2.98 -29.07
N MET A 121 -26.70 -2.59 -30.12
CA MET A 121 -27.92 -3.29 -30.51
C MET A 121 -27.59 -4.70 -31.03
N LYS A 122 -26.55 -4.84 -31.85
CA LYS A 122 -26.05 -6.13 -32.32
C LYS A 122 -25.64 -7.03 -31.15
N THR A 123 -24.99 -6.47 -30.13
CA THR A 123 -24.59 -7.20 -28.91
C THR A 123 -25.82 -7.66 -28.11
N LEU A 124 -26.81 -6.77 -27.92
CA LEU A 124 -28.08 -7.09 -27.24
C LEU A 124 -28.84 -8.22 -27.93
N LEU A 125 -29.01 -8.14 -29.25
CA LEU A 125 -29.72 -9.18 -30.02
C LEU A 125 -28.92 -10.49 -30.08
N THR A 126 -27.59 -10.44 -30.08
CA THR A 126 -26.73 -11.64 -30.04
C THR A 126 -26.87 -12.37 -28.70
N LEU A 127 -26.93 -11.64 -27.58
CA LEU A 127 -27.23 -12.22 -26.26
C LEU A 127 -28.67 -12.75 -26.19
N LEU A 128 -29.65 -12.07 -26.79
CA LEU A 128 -31.03 -12.56 -26.89
C LEU A 128 -31.13 -13.90 -27.64
N LEU A 129 -30.45 -14.01 -28.79
CA LEU A 129 -30.31 -15.26 -29.55
C LEU A 129 -29.64 -16.35 -28.69
N GLY A 130 -28.56 -16.01 -27.98
CA GLY A 130 -27.85 -16.92 -27.08
C GLY A 130 -28.70 -17.42 -25.90
N ALA A 131 -29.61 -16.61 -25.38
CA ALA A 131 -30.60 -17.04 -24.39
C ALA A 131 -31.67 -17.93 -25.03
N ALA A 132 -32.21 -17.53 -26.19
CA ALA A 132 -33.27 -18.23 -26.91
C ALA A 132 -32.90 -19.65 -27.35
N VAL A 133 -31.63 -19.92 -27.68
CA VAL A 133 -31.17 -21.29 -28.03
C VAL A 133 -30.72 -22.12 -26.84
N GLN A 134 -30.67 -21.55 -25.63
CA GLN A 134 -30.28 -22.26 -24.39
C GLN A 134 -31.47 -22.52 -23.45
N CYS A 135 -32.52 -21.70 -23.49
CA CYS A 135 -33.70 -21.78 -22.62
C CYS A 135 -34.51 -23.09 -22.74
N PRO A 136 -35.48 -23.34 -21.84
CA PRO A 136 -36.33 -24.54 -21.88
C PRO A 136 -37.07 -24.70 -23.23
N ASN A 137 -37.52 -23.60 -23.82
CA ASN A 137 -38.27 -23.57 -25.08
C ASN A 137 -37.38 -23.55 -26.35
N LYS A 138 -36.06 -23.78 -26.23
CA LYS A 138 -35.09 -23.64 -27.34
C LYS A 138 -35.43 -24.38 -28.62
N GLU A 139 -36.17 -25.49 -28.55
CA GLU A 139 -36.58 -26.24 -29.74
C GLU A 139 -37.45 -25.40 -30.70
N LEU A 140 -38.27 -24.47 -30.18
CA LEU A 140 -39.06 -23.51 -30.97
C LEU A 140 -38.14 -22.57 -31.76
N PHE A 141 -37.12 -22.02 -31.11
CA PHE A 141 -36.17 -21.09 -31.74
C PHE A 141 -35.25 -21.81 -32.72
N ILE A 142 -34.80 -23.03 -32.39
CA ILE A 142 -34.02 -23.89 -33.28
C ILE A 142 -34.83 -24.34 -34.50
N ALA A 143 -36.15 -24.55 -34.37
CA ALA A 143 -37.04 -24.80 -35.51
C ALA A 143 -37.11 -23.58 -36.44
N ARG A 144 -37.42 -22.39 -35.91
CA ARG A 144 -37.42 -21.12 -36.67
C ARG A 144 -36.09 -20.87 -37.39
N ILE A 145 -34.96 -21.09 -36.73
CA ILE A 145 -33.63 -20.94 -37.36
C ILE A 145 -33.47 -21.90 -38.55
N LYS A 146 -33.98 -23.14 -38.47
CA LYS A 146 -33.93 -24.12 -39.58
C LYS A 146 -34.86 -23.78 -40.75
N GLU A 147 -35.83 -22.90 -40.57
CA GLU A 147 -36.75 -22.42 -41.61
C GLU A 147 -36.18 -21.23 -42.41
N LEU A 148 -35.14 -20.55 -41.89
CA LEU A 148 -34.37 -19.53 -42.61
C LEU A 148 -33.50 -20.15 -43.70
N ASP A 149 -32.99 -19.33 -44.63
CA ASP A 149 -32.07 -19.81 -45.67
C ASP A 149 -30.72 -20.28 -45.09
N LEU A 150 -29.97 -21.04 -45.88
CA LEU A 150 -28.72 -21.64 -45.43
C LEU A 150 -27.60 -20.63 -45.14
N GLU A 151 -27.55 -19.48 -45.80
CA GLU A 151 -26.51 -18.46 -45.56
C GLU A 151 -26.78 -17.75 -44.23
N THR A 152 -28.02 -17.34 -44.01
CA THR A 152 -28.54 -16.83 -42.73
C THR A 152 -28.33 -17.83 -41.60
N GLN A 153 -28.62 -19.13 -41.80
CA GLN A 153 -28.35 -20.18 -40.80
C GLN A 153 -26.87 -20.27 -40.40
N HIS A 154 -25.93 -20.28 -41.36
CA HIS A 154 -24.50 -20.35 -41.04
C HIS A 154 -24.03 -19.08 -40.29
N ALA A 155 -24.54 -17.91 -40.65
CA ALA A 155 -24.24 -16.67 -39.95
C ALA A 155 -24.80 -16.67 -38.51
N ILE A 156 -26.03 -17.14 -38.30
CA ILE A 156 -26.66 -17.30 -36.97
C ILE A 156 -25.86 -18.29 -36.10
N VAL A 157 -25.40 -19.42 -36.64
CA VAL A 157 -24.52 -20.35 -35.93
C VAL A 157 -23.21 -19.68 -35.51
N GLY A 158 -22.68 -18.76 -36.34
CA GLY A 158 -21.54 -17.91 -35.98
C GLY A 158 -21.81 -16.97 -34.79
N LEU A 159 -23.03 -16.46 -34.66
CA LEU A 159 -23.45 -15.61 -33.54
C LEU A 159 -23.74 -16.40 -32.26
N ILE A 160 -24.41 -17.56 -32.35
CA ILE A 160 -24.61 -18.48 -31.21
C ILE A 160 -23.25 -18.82 -30.58
N LYS A 161 -22.26 -19.16 -31.42
CA LYS A 161 -20.90 -19.47 -30.96
C LYS A 161 -20.18 -18.30 -30.29
N GLN A 162 -20.58 -17.05 -30.51
CA GLN A 162 -20.01 -15.90 -29.77
C GLN A 162 -20.46 -15.85 -28.30
N VAL A 163 -21.56 -16.55 -27.98
CA VAL A 163 -22.16 -16.66 -26.65
C VAL A 163 -21.87 -18.01 -26.00
N THR A 164 -21.78 -19.11 -26.77
CA THR A 164 -21.55 -20.47 -26.22
C THR A 164 -20.09 -20.93 -26.26
N ASP A 165 -19.35 -20.67 -27.34
CA ASP A 165 -18.09 -21.38 -27.65
C ASP A 165 -16.85 -20.48 -27.61
N SER A 166 -16.99 -19.17 -27.86
CA SER A 166 -15.87 -18.27 -28.16
C SER A 166 -15.21 -17.64 -26.93
N HIS A 167 -15.88 -17.64 -25.78
CA HIS A 167 -15.45 -16.96 -24.55
C HIS A 167 -15.29 -15.43 -24.70
N SER A 168 -15.95 -14.83 -25.70
CA SER A 168 -15.83 -13.39 -25.99
C SER A 168 -16.92 -12.52 -25.36
N LEU A 169 -18.18 -12.98 -25.38
CA LEU A 169 -19.32 -12.27 -24.79
C LEU A 169 -19.78 -12.85 -23.44
N VAL A 170 -19.58 -14.16 -23.23
CA VAL A 170 -20.02 -14.91 -22.04
C VAL A 170 -18.97 -15.97 -21.69
N LEU A 171 -18.82 -16.30 -20.41
CA LEU A 171 -18.11 -17.49 -19.90
C LEU A 171 -19.10 -18.47 -19.28
N THR A 172 -18.90 -19.77 -19.49
CA THR A 172 -19.51 -20.83 -18.68
C THR A 172 -18.52 -21.29 -17.61
N GLU A 173 -18.98 -22.04 -16.60
CA GLU A 173 -18.10 -22.60 -15.57
C GLU A 173 -17.06 -23.58 -16.18
N ASP A 174 -17.52 -24.52 -17.03
CA ASP A 174 -16.70 -25.45 -17.82
C ASP A 174 -15.62 -24.77 -18.69
N SER A 175 -15.84 -23.52 -19.09
CA SER A 175 -14.88 -22.74 -19.88
C SER A 175 -13.62 -22.36 -19.08
N LEU A 176 -13.73 -22.22 -17.75
CA LEU A 176 -12.67 -21.63 -16.92
C LEU A 176 -11.38 -22.46 -16.96
N GLU A 177 -11.49 -23.79 -16.98
CA GLU A 177 -10.36 -24.72 -17.12
C GLU A 177 -9.70 -24.67 -18.52
N ARG A 178 -10.43 -24.19 -19.54
CA ARG A 178 -10.00 -24.19 -20.95
C ARG A 178 -9.43 -22.84 -21.40
N LEU A 179 -9.55 -21.80 -20.57
CA LEU A 179 -9.00 -20.47 -20.86
C LEU A 179 -7.47 -20.49 -20.79
N THR A 180 -6.82 -20.28 -21.94
CA THR A 180 -5.37 -20.08 -21.99
C THR A 180 -4.97 -18.80 -21.23
N PRO A 181 -3.75 -18.71 -20.66
CA PRO A 181 -3.24 -17.47 -20.07
C PRO A 181 -3.25 -16.29 -21.05
N GLN A 182 -3.07 -16.54 -22.35
CA GLN A 182 -3.13 -15.51 -23.38
C GLN A 182 -4.56 -14.95 -23.56
N SER A 183 -5.58 -15.81 -23.60
CA SER A 183 -6.98 -15.38 -23.64
C SER A 183 -7.39 -14.63 -22.36
N MET A 184 -6.95 -15.08 -21.19
CA MET A 184 -7.20 -14.36 -19.93
C MET A 184 -6.53 -12.99 -19.92
N TYR A 185 -5.26 -12.90 -20.31
CA TYR A 185 -4.53 -11.63 -20.42
C TYR A 185 -5.22 -10.67 -21.40
N THR A 186 -5.61 -11.14 -22.59
CA THR A 186 -6.35 -10.33 -23.57
C THR A 186 -7.70 -9.88 -23.02
N HIS A 187 -8.39 -10.71 -22.25
CA HIS A 187 -9.66 -10.37 -21.61
C HIS A 187 -9.48 -9.29 -20.53
N ILE A 188 -8.53 -9.46 -19.61
CA ILE A 188 -8.19 -8.49 -18.55
C ILE A 188 -7.74 -7.16 -19.15
N LEU A 189 -6.93 -7.17 -20.21
CA LEU A 189 -6.47 -5.97 -20.90
C LEU A 189 -7.63 -5.21 -21.57
N ARG A 190 -8.65 -5.91 -22.06
CA ARG A 190 -9.87 -5.29 -22.62
C ARG A 190 -10.72 -4.67 -21.52
N LEU A 191 -11.06 -5.44 -20.47
CA LEU A 191 -11.83 -4.96 -19.31
C LEU A 191 -11.15 -3.77 -18.61
N THR A 192 -9.82 -3.74 -18.56
CA THR A 192 -9.07 -2.59 -18.02
C THR A 192 -9.29 -1.35 -18.87
N LYS A 193 -9.18 -1.46 -20.21
CA LYS A 193 -9.45 -0.34 -21.13
C LYS A 193 -10.91 0.11 -21.10
N GLU A 194 -11.85 -0.82 -20.99
CA GLU A 194 -13.29 -0.54 -20.91
C GLU A 194 -13.62 0.16 -19.60
N ARG A 195 -13.10 -0.33 -18.46
CA ARG A 195 -13.15 0.36 -17.16
C ARG A 195 -12.59 1.78 -17.27
N ASP A 196 -11.43 1.96 -17.87
CA ASP A 196 -10.77 3.27 -17.96
C ASP A 196 -11.55 4.24 -18.88
N VAL A 197 -12.15 3.74 -19.97
CA VAL A 197 -13.08 4.51 -20.82
C VAL A 197 -14.37 4.86 -20.08
N MET A 198 -14.94 3.95 -19.29
CA MET A 198 -16.14 4.23 -18.49
C MET A 198 -15.85 5.19 -17.32
N TYR A 199 -14.68 5.10 -16.70
CA TYR A 199 -14.20 6.04 -15.69
C TYR A 199 -14.01 7.44 -16.28
N LEU A 200 -13.41 7.55 -17.47
CA LEU A 200 -13.30 8.82 -18.21
C LEU A 200 -14.68 9.37 -18.62
N LYS A 201 -15.61 8.53 -19.11
CA LYS A 201 -17.00 8.93 -19.38
C LYS A 201 -17.73 9.42 -18.12
N TRP A 202 -17.52 8.76 -16.98
CA TRP A 202 -18.13 9.13 -15.71
C TRP A 202 -17.59 10.47 -15.19
N ILE A 203 -16.30 10.74 -15.37
CA ILE A 203 -15.71 12.06 -15.12
C ILE A 203 -16.28 13.11 -16.08
N ASP A 204 -16.35 12.86 -17.39
CA ASP A 204 -16.98 13.76 -18.37
C ASP A 204 -18.43 14.10 -17.92
N LEU A 205 -19.22 13.10 -17.49
CA LEU A 205 -20.60 13.31 -17.00
C LEU A 205 -20.67 14.11 -15.69
N ALA A 206 -19.89 13.74 -14.67
CA ALA A 206 -19.90 14.41 -13.37
C ALA A 206 -19.43 15.88 -13.46
N CYS A 207 -18.49 16.18 -14.37
CA CYS A 207 -18.11 17.55 -14.69
C CYS A 207 -19.24 18.30 -15.41
N VAL A 208 -19.89 17.68 -16.42
CA VAL A 208 -20.97 18.33 -17.19
C VAL A 208 -22.24 18.58 -16.35
N GLU A 209 -22.58 17.71 -15.40
CA GLU A 209 -23.67 17.97 -14.42
C GLU A 209 -23.41 19.23 -13.58
N THR A 210 -22.14 19.54 -13.30
CA THR A 210 -21.73 20.75 -12.56
C THR A 210 -21.91 22.04 -13.40
N GLU A 211 -21.77 21.96 -14.73
CA GLU A 211 -21.94 23.12 -15.63
C GLU A 211 -23.42 23.33 -16.03
N MET A 212 -24.17 22.27 -16.31
CA MET A 212 -25.58 22.38 -16.69
C MET A 212 -26.48 22.89 -15.55
N ALA A 213 -26.15 22.61 -14.30
CA ALA A 213 -26.87 23.15 -13.15
C ALA A 213 -26.68 24.67 -12.95
N ALA A 214 -25.69 25.28 -13.61
CA ALA A 214 -25.35 26.70 -13.47
C ALA A 214 -25.86 27.59 -14.61
N SER A 215 -26.31 27.02 -15.73
CA SER A 215 -26.59 27.78 -16.97
C SER A 215 -28.07 28.08 -17.27
N ASP A 216 -29.01 27.23 -16.85
CA ASP A 216 -30.44 27.32 -17.24
C ASP A 216 -31.27 28.34 -16.43
N ASN A 217 -30.63 29.38 -15.86
CA ASN A 217 -31.28 30.32 -14.93
C ASN A 217 -31.06 31.82 -15.25
N LEU A 218 -30.89 32.19 -16.53
CA LEU A 218 -31.14 33.59 -16.94
C LEU A 218 -31.46 33.78 -18.45
N VAL A 219 -32.37 34.74 -18.71
CA VAL A 219 -32.69 35.42 -19.99
C VAL A 219 -33.51 34.65 -21.04
N GLU A 220 -34.78 35.04 -21.11
CA GLU A 220 -35.74 34.79 -22.20
C GLU A 220 -35.62 35.84 -23.34
N CYS A 221 -36.22 35.56 -24.50
CA CYS A 221 -36.51 36.48 -25.63
C CYS A 221 -35.35 36.94 -26.56
N GLY A 222 -35.45 36.55 -27.84
CA GLY A 222 -34.73 37.15 -28.98
C GLY A 222 -35.16 36.53 -30.33
N GLN A 223 -35.50 37.32 -31.35
CA GLN A 223 -36.12 36.85 -32.60
C GLN A 223 -35.20 36.98 -33.85
N GLY A 224 -35.12 35.93 -34.68
CA GLY A 224 -35.28 36.10 -36.15
C GLY A 224 -34.13 35.80 -37.16
N VAL A 225 -34.47 34.97 -38.17
CA VAL A 225 -34.28 35.20 -39.64
C VAL A 225 -32.88 35.00 -40.34
N SER A 226 -32.58 33.74 -40.71
CA SER A 226 -32.46 33.20 -42.11
C SER A 226 -31.23 33.35 -43.08
N VAL A 227 -30.97 32.25 -43.83
CA VAL A 227 -30.61 32.11 -45.30
C VAL A 227 -29.13 31.84 -45.79
N SER A 228 -29.05 31.12 -46.94
CA SER A 228 -27.95 30.36 -47.62
C SER A 228 -26.99 31.17 -48.56
N ARG A 229 -26.04 30.66 -49.42
CA ARG A 229 -26.02 29.54 -50.43
C ARG A 229 -24.63 29.37 -51.18
N SER A 230 -24.47 28.41 -52.14
CA SER A 230 -23.26 28.06 -52.99
C SER A 230 -23.66 27.69 -54.47
N PRO A 231 -22.88 27.06 -55.45
CA PRO A 231 -21.45 26.59 -55.56
C PRO A 231 -20.74 26.68 -57.00
N SER A 232 -19.59 25.97 -57.23
CA SER A 232 -19.16 25.16 -58.45
C SER A 232 -18.21 25.62 -59.65
N ASN A 233 -17.36 24.64 -60.11
CA ASN A 233 -16.84 24.20 -61.46
C ASN A 233 -16.09 25.07 -62.55
N GLY A 234 -15.20 24.46 -63.39
CA GLY A 234 -14.73 25.00 -64.71
C GLY A 234 -13.46 24.37 -65.42
N THR A 235 -13.31 24.48 -66.76
CA THR A 235 -12.29 23.79 -67.67
C THR A 235 -12.16 24.47 -69.08
N ALA A 236 -11.21 24.26 -70.04
CA ALA A 236 -9.81 23.71 -70.17
C ALA A 236 -9.29 23.84 -71.67
N THR A 237 -8.20 23.14 -72.11
CA THR A 237 -7.64 22.94 -73.52
C THR A 237 -6.78 24.10 -74.15
N SER A 238 -5.96 24.03 -75.24
CA SER A 238 -5.63 23.05 -76.35
C SER A 238 -4.20 23.19 -77.02
N THR A 239 -4.01 22.90 -78.34
CA THR A 239 -2.76 22.80 -79.20
C THR A 239 -3.02 23.33 -80.66
N PRO A 240 -2.12 23.36 -81.71
CA PRO A 240 -0.65 23.12 -81.88
C PRO A 240 0.13 24.13 -82.83
N SER A 241 1.34 23.75 -83.28
CA SER A 241 2.13 24.19 -84.48
C SER A 241 3.33 25.15 -84.26
N SER A 242 4.20 25.33 -85.28
CA SER A 242 5.65 25.48 -85.08
C SER A 242 6.39 26.53 -85.94
N SER A 243 6.98 27.56 -85.32
CA SER A 243 8.11 28.35 -85.88
C SER A 243 9.44 28.00 -85.17
N SER A 244 9.75 26.69 -85.15
CA SER A 244 10.53 25.99 -84.13
C SER A 244 12.06 26.23 -84.11
N ASN A 245 12.53 27.46 -84.24
CA ASN A 245 13.92 27.84 -83.90
C ASN A 245 14.03 29.22 -83.22
N SER A 246 13.20 30.21 -83.56
CA SER A 246 13.04 31.41 -82.73
C SER A 246 12.11 31.12 -81.55
N GLU A 247 10.93 30.55 -81.82
CA GLU A 247 10.05 30.03 -80.77
C GLU A 247 10.75 28.93 -79.97
N SER A 248 11.52 28.03 -80.58
CA SER A 248 12.21 26.99 -79.79
C SER A 248 13.24 27.58 -78.83
N ASN A 249 13.87 28.72 -79.14
CA ASN A 249 14.78 29.41 -78.21
C ASN A 249 14.02 30.26 -77.18
N HIS A 250 12.94 30.94 -77.57
CA HIS A 250 12.08 31.66 -76.61
C HIS A 250 11.43 30.69 -75.63
N LEU A 251 10.86 29.59 -76.11
CA LEU A 251 10.30 28.50 -75.30
C LEU A 251 11.40 27.76 -74.51
N ALA A 252 12.65 27.70 -74.97
CA ALA A 252 13.75 27.15 -74.16
C ALA A 252 14.13 28.09 -73.01
N VAL A 253 14.16 29.41 -73.23
CA VAL A 253 14.36 30.43 -72.19
C VAL A 253 13.17 30.46 -71.24
N GLU A 254 11.94 30.45 -71.74
CA GLU A 254 10.72 30.41 -70.94
C GLU A 254 10.58 29.08 -70.17
N CYS A 255 10.97 27.94 -70.76
CA CYS A 255 11.11 26.69 -70.02
C CYS A 255 12.25 26.73 -69.00
N ALA A 256 13.35 27.45 -69.26
CA ALA A 256 14.41 27.64 -68.28
C ALA A 256 13.93 28.53 -67.11
N ASP A 257 13.18 29.59 -67.38
CA ASP A 257 12.55 30.46 -66.38
C ASP A 257 11.44 29.73 -65.61
N LEU A 258 10.61 28.91 -66.27
CA LEU A 258 9.60 28.09 -65.60
C LEU A 258 10.25 26.95 -64.80
N ARG A 259 11.36 26.36 -65.26
CA ARG A 259 12.16 25.42 -64.46
C ARG A 259 12.88 26.12 -63.30
N SER A 260 13.32 27.35 -63.47
CA SER A 260 13.93 28.19 -62.44
C SER A 260 12.89 28.57 -61.37
N LYS A 261 11.71 29.05 -61.78
CA LYS A 261 10.54 29.26 -60.92
C LYS A 261 10.10 27.98 -60.23
N ASN A 262 10.09 26.82 -60.91
CA ASN A 262 9.75 25.55 -60.28
C ASN A 262 10.82 25.07 -59.28
N ARG A 263 12.11 25.32 -59.53
CA ARG A 263 13.18 25.11 -58.54
C ARG A 263 13.02 26.04 -57.34
N LYS A 264 12.78 27.34 -57.56
CA LYS A 264 12.54 28.32 -56.48
C LYS A 264 11.29 27.99 -55.66
N LEU A 265 10.20 27.55 -56.30
CA LEU A 265 8.98 27.11 -55.61
C LEU A 265 9.14 25.77 -54.89
N ARG A 266 10.06 24.88 -55.33
CA ARG A 266 10.46 23.70 -54.56
C ARG A 266 11.28 24.10 -53.33
N GLN A 267 12.28 24.97 -53.51
CA GLN A 267 13.09 25.48 -52.41
C GLN A 267 12.21 26.23 -51.39
N GLU A 268 11.31 27.12 -51.82
CA GLU A 268 10.34 27.81 -50.96
C GLU A 268 9.28 26.88 -50.33
N LEU A 269 9.15 25.63 -50.79
CA LEU A 269 8.30 24.60 -50.19
C LEU A 269 9.11 23.74 -49.20
N GLU A 270 10.37 23.47 -49.52
CA GLU A 270 11.36 22.77 -48.69
C GLU A 270 11.68 23.61 -47.46
N GLU A 271 12.08 24.88 -47.62
CA GLU A 271 12.25 25.87 -46.56
C GLU A 271 10.99 26.00 -45.68
N LYS A 272 9.79 26.02 -46.27
CA LYS A 272 8.52 26.07 -45.51
C LYS A 272 8.20 24.75 -44.80
N SER A 273 8.69 23.61 -45.29
CA SER A 273 8.53 22.30 -44.65
C SER A 273 9.49 22.16 -43.48
N GLU A 274 10.72 22.68 -43.61
CA GLU A 274 11.70 22.80 -42.53
C GLU A 274 11.18 23.73 -41.42
N ASN A 275 10.72 24.95 -41.77
CA ASN A 275 10.10 25.87 -40.80
C ASN A 275 8.86 25.25 -40.10
N LEU A 276 8.07 24.42 -40.79
CA LEU A 276 6.93 23.70 -40.20
C LEU A 276 7.35 22.50 -39.32
N LEU A 277 8.55 21.95 -39.54
CA LEU A 277 9.15 20.95 -38.66
C LEU A 277 9.72 21.60 -37.41
N GLU A 278 10.50 22.68 -37.55
CA GLU A 278 11.02 23.48 -36.44
C GLU A 278 9.88 23.99 -35.53
N LEU A 279 8.81 24.56 -36.10
CA LEU A 279 7.64 25.00 -35.33
C LEU A 279 6.84 23.85 -34.70
N ARG A 280 6.96 22.61 -35.22
CA ARG A 280 6.40 21.42 -34.57
C ARG A 280 7.26 20.97 -33.40
N GLU A 281 8.57 20.92 -33.58
CA GLU A 281 9.52 20.57 -32.53
C GLU A 281 9.45 21.60 -31.39
N GLU A 282 9.43 22.90 -31.68
CA GLU A 282 9.15 23.93 -30.68
C GLU A 282 7.80 23.71 -29.98
N LEU A 283 6.72 23.45 -30.73
CA LEU A 283 5.40 23.24 -30.12
C LEU A 283 5.37 22.02 -29.19
N ASP A 284 5.99 20.91 -29.57
CA ASP A 284 6.04 19.69 -28.77
C ASP A 284 6.98 19.83 -27.56
N ASP A 285 8.08 20.57 -27.72
CA ASP A 285 8.97 20.94 -26.62
C ASP A 285 8.28 21.91 -25.62
N LYS A 286 7.41 22.81 -26.08
CA LYS A 286 6.56 23.66 -25.22
C LYS A 286 5.46 22.85 -24.52
N LYS A 287 4.86 21.84 -25.18
CA LYS A 287 3.92 20.89 -24.52
C LYS A 287 4.63 20.12 -23.41
N ALA A 288 5.78 19.51 -23.70
CA ALA A 288 6.56 18.77 -22.70
C ALA A 288 6.93 19.64 -21.48
N ARG A 289 7.30 20.91 -21.69
CA ARG A 289 7.52 21.89 -20.60
C ARG A 289 6.23 22.23 -19.85
N PHE A 290 5.10 22.39 -20.54
CA PHE A 290 3.79 22.66 -19.92
C PHE A 290 3.31 21.46 -19.07
N ASP A 291 3.38 20.25 -19.60
CA ASP A 291 2.99 19.04 -18.89
C ASP A 291 3.90 18.77 -17.68
N LYS A 292 5.21 19.05 -17.79
CA LYS A 292 6.14 19.01 -16.65
C LYS A 292 5.78 20.05 -15.58
N LEU A 293 5.52 21.30 -15.95
CA LEU A 293 5.08 22.35 -15.01
C LEU A 293 3.70 22.03 -14.38
N ARG A 294 2.81 21.38 -15.13
CA ARG A 294 1.51 20.91 -14.65
C ARG A 294 1.67 19.77 -13.64
N GLN A 295 2.57 18.82 -13.91
CA GLN A 295 2.91 17.76 -12.97
C GLN A 295 3.55 18.33 -11.70
N GLU A 296 4.55 19.19 -11.81
CA GLU A 296 5.17 19.88 -10.67
C GLU A 296 4.13 20.65 -9.85
N SER A 297 3.23 21.42 -10.51
CA SER A 297 2.15 22.12 -9.83
C SER A 297 1.16 21.19 -9.12
N GLN A 298 0.91 20.00 -9.65
CA GLN A 298 0.08 18.97 -9.00
C GLN A 298 0.80 18.35 -7.81
N GLU A 299 2.09 18.04 -7.93
CA GLU A 299 2.94 17.53 -6.86
C GLU A 299 2.98 18.53 -5.69
N TRP A 300 3.27 19.81 -5.95
CA TRP A 300 3.20 20.89 -4.95
C TRP A 300 1.82 21.01 -4.28
N PHE A 301 0.72 20.81 -5.02
CA PHE A 301 -0.62 20.79 -4.45
C PHE A 301 -0.87 19.57 -3.53
N THR A 302 -0.33 18.39 -3.86
CA THR A 302 -0.38 17.24 -2.94
C THR A 302 0.49 17.44 -1.70
N GLU A 303 1.63 18.12 -1.85
CA GLU A 303 2.56 18.43 -0.76
C GLU A 303 1.92 19.43 0.20
N ALA A 304 1.29 20.49 -0.32
CA ALA A 304 0.53 21.46 0.48
C ALA A 304 -0.63 20.80 1.26
N LYS A 305 -1.29 19.78 0.67
CA LYS A 305 -2.31 18.98 1.37
C LYS A 305 -1.72 18.11 2.48
N ARG A 306 -0.64 17.35 2.20
CA ARG A 306 0.05 16.52 3.22
C ARG A 306 0.61 17.37 4.36
N ALA A 307 1.22 18.51 4.04
CA ALA A 307 1.68 19.50 5.00
C ALA A 307 0.54 20.17 5.81
N SER A 308 -0.71 20.12 5.36
CA SER A 308 -1.85 20.51 6.21
C SER A 308 -2.27 19.39 7.15
N ALA A 309 -2.42 18.17 6.66
CA ALA A 309 -2.73 17.01 7.50
C ALA A 309 -1.71 16.83 8.64
N TYR A 310 -0.41 17.06 8.38
CA TYR A 310 0.62 17.04 9.42
C TYR A 310 0.51 18.19 10.44
N ARG A 311 -0.04 19.36 10.08
CA ARG A 311 -0.36 20.42 11.06
C ARG A 311 -1.52 20.00 11.94
N ASP A 312 -2.58 19.50 11.32
CA ASP A 312 -3.79 19.02 12.02
C ASP A 312 -3.43 17.88 13.01
N GLU A 313 -2.55 16.96 12.59
CA GLU A 313 -1.99 15.91 13.46
C GLU A 313 -1.12 16.47 14.59
N VAL A 314 -0.22 17.42 14.32
CA VAL A 314 0.59 18.08 15.35
C VAL A 314 -0.27 18.81 16.38
N ASP A 315 -1.34 19.47 15.98
CA ASP A 315 -2.25 20.17 16.90
C ASP A 315 -3.13 19.18 17.70
N ILE A 316 -3.56 18.06 17.12
CA ILE A 316 -4.18 16.94 17.86
C ILE A 316 -3.19 16.34 18.88
N LEU A 317 -1.91 16.18 18.51
CA LEU A 317 -0.87 15.67 19.43
C LEU A 317 -0.57 16.66 20.56
N ARG A 318 -0.59 17.97 20.30
CA ARG A 318 -0.50 19.01 21.34
C ARG A 318 -1.69 18.94 22.31
N GLU A 319 -2.92 18.87 21.81
CA GLU A 319 -4.12 18.78 22.67
C GLU A 319 -4.14 17.47 23.50
N ARG A 320 -3.58 16.38 22.96
CA ARG A 320 -3.36 15.12 23.67
C ARG A 320 -2.27 15.25 24.75
N ALA A 321 -1.15 15.90 24.45
CA ALA A 321 -0.08 16.15 25.41
C ALA A 321 -0.56 16.99 26.60
N GLU A 322 -1.20 18.14 26.34
CA GLU A 322 -1.77 18.96 27.42
C GLU A 322 -2.83 18.20 28.24
N ARG A 323 -3.60 17.30 27.60
CA ARG A 323 -4.58 16.45 28.30
C ARG A 323 -3.88 15.42 29.18
N ALA A 324 -2.73 14.87 28.75
CA ALA A 324 -1.90 14.02 29.58
C ALA A 324 -1.34 14.80 30.78
N ASP A 325 -0.75 15.99 30.57
CA ASP A 325 -0.22 16.84 31.65
C ASP A 325 -1.29 17.16 32.71
N ARG A 326 -2.51 17.52 32.27
CA ARG A 326 -3.66 17.76 33.14
C ARG A 326 -4.04 16.50 33.95
N LEU A 327 -4.06 15.34 33.32
CA LEU A 327 -4.36 14.06 33.98
C LEU A 327 -3.23 13.60 34.93
N GLU A 328 -1.96 13.84 34.62
CA GLU A 328 -0.85 13.55 35.54
C GLU A 328 -0.92 14.41 36.81
N VAL A 329 -1.26 15.70 36.66
CA VAL A 329 -1.52 16.61 37.79
C VAL A 329 -2.71 16.16 38.63
N GLU A 330 -3.75 15.57 38.03
CA GLU A 330 -4.87 14.98 38.78
C GLU A 330 -4.49 13.67 39.48
N VAL A 331 -3.80 12.75 38.78
CA VAL A 331 -3.26 11.50 39.37
C VAL A 331 -2.35 11.81 40.55
N GLN A 332 -1.51 12.84 40.46
CA GLN A 332 -0.64 13.27 41.55
C GLN A 332 -1.45 13.77 42.76
N LYS A 333 -2.48 14.61 42.56
CA LYS A 333 -3.42 15.01 43.63
C LYS A 333 -4.18 13.83 44.24
N TYR A 334 -4.48 12.79 43.46
CA TYR A 334 -5.11 11.55 43.97
C TYR A 334 -4.12 10.68 44.76
N ARG A 335 -2.84 10.61 44.39
CA ARG A 335 -1.79 9.97 45.20
C ARG A 335 -1.60 10.66 46.55
N GLU A 336 -1.60 11.99 46.56
CA GLU A 336 -1.51 12.80 47.78
C GLU A 336 -2.70 12.51 48.71
N LYS A 337 -3.93 12.56 48.19
CA LYS A 337 -5.15 12.19 48.94
C LYS A 337 -5.18 10.73 49.41
N LEU A 338 -4.54 9.81 48.68
CA LEU A 338 -4.41 8.42 49.11
C LEU A 338 -3.44 8.30 50.30
N GLY A 339 -2.32 9.03 50.27
CA GLY A 339 -1.39 9.15 51.40
C GLY A 339 -2.06 9.75 52.64
N ASP A 340 -2.87 10.81 52.47
CA ASP A 340 -3.71 11.35 53.55
C ASP A 340 -4.69 10.28 54.09
N SER A 341 -5.33 9.52 53.21
CA SER A 341 -6.26 8.45 53.58
C SER A 341 -5.58 7.34 54.40
N ASP A 342 -4.38 6.91 54.01
CA ASP A 342 -3.61 5.90 54.75
C ASP A 342 -3.09 6.44 56.09
N PHE A 343 -2.74 7.73 56.17
CA PHE A 343 -2.44 8.41 57.44
C PHE A 343 -3.67 8.44 58.37
N TYR A 344 -4.83 8.88 57.89
CA TYR A 344 -6.06 8.90 58.68
C TYR A 344 -6.52 7.49 59.09
N LYS A 345 -6.37 6.49 58.21
CA LYS A 345 -6.64 5.09 58.54
C LYS A 345 -5.73 4.60 59.66
N SER A 346 -4.42 4.83 59.55
CA SER A 346 -3.44 4.47 60.58
C SER A 346 -3.78 5.13 61.92
N ARG A 347 -4.14 6.42 61.91
CA ARG A 347 -4.56 7.16 63.12
C ARG A 347 -5.89 6.66 63.71
N VAL A 348 -6.82 6.17 62.88
CA VAL A 348 -8.07 5.53 63.34
C VAL A 348 -7.81 4.14 63.91
N GLU A 349 -6.85 3.39 63.39
CA GLU A 349 -6.43 2.08 63.92
C GLU A 349 -5.70 2.24 65.26
N GLU A 350 -4.79 3.21 65.38
CA GLU A 350 -4.17 3.64 66.64
C GLU A 350 -5.22 4.05 67.69
N LEU A 351 -6.15 4.94 67.33
CA LEU A 351 -7.22 5.36 68.24
C LEU A 351 -8.19 4.22 68.62
N ARG A 352 -8.35 3.19 67.78
CA ARG A 352 -9.12 1.98 68.13
C ARG A 352 -8.38 1.10 69.13
N GLU A 353 -7.06 0.98 68.99
CA GLU A 353 -6.21 0.27 69.95
C GLU A 353 -6.22 0.99 71.31
N ASP A 354 -6.02 2.31 71.33
CA ASP A 354 -6.14 3.14 72.54
C ASP A 354 -7.51 2.95 73.23
N ASN A 355 -8.61 3.00 72.46
CA ASN A 355 -9.95 2.79 73.01
C ASN A 355 -10.16 1.34 73.49
N ARG A 356 -9.55 0.32 72.86
CA ARG A 356 -9.62 -1.06 73.36
C ARG A 356 -8.89 -1.19 74.70
N VAL A 357 -7.66 -0.67 74.80
CA VAL A 357 -6.89 -0.69 76.05
C VAL A 357 -7.58 0.09 77.16
N LEU A 358 -8.26 1.20 76.84
CA LEU A 358 -9.10 1.94 77.79
C LEU A 358 -10.36 1.17 78.22
N LEU A 359 -11.00 0.42 77.32
CA LEU A 359 -12.14 -0.45 77.64
C LEU A 359 -11.73 -1.66 78.48
N GLU A 360 -10.64 -2.34 78.15
CA GLU A 360 -10.04 -3.42 78.95
C GLU A 360 -9.66 -2.91 80.36
N SER A 361 -9.07 -1.70 80.44
CA SER A 361 -8.76 -1.04 81.72
C SER A 361 -10.02 -0.69 82.52
N LYS A 362 -11.09 -0.24 81.84
CA LYS A 362 -12.39 0.05 82.46
C LYS A 362 -13.04 -1.22 83.01
N GLU A 363 -13.10 -2.29 82.22
CA GLU A 363 -13.68 -3.58 82.62
C GLU A 363 -12.92 -4.16 83.81
N MET A 364 -11.59 -4.09 83.80
CA MET A 364 -10.73 -4.50 84.93
C MET A 364 -11.00 -3.68 86.21
N LEU A 365 -11.27 -2.37 86.08
CA LEU A 365 -11.66 -1.51 87.21
C LEU A 365 -13.10 -1.78 87.69
N GLU A 366 -14.04 -2.07 86.78
CA GLU A 366 -15.42 -2.45 87.12
C GLU A 366 -15.46 -3.82 87.81
N GLU A 367 -14.64 -4.77 87.38
CA GLU A 367 -14.37 -6.04 88.06
C GLU A 367 -13.85 -5.82 89.49
N GLN A 368 -12.81 -4.99 89.66
CA GLN A 368 -12.30 -4.65 91.00
C GLN A 368 -13.40 -4.02 91.87
N LEU A 369 -14.13 -3.05 91.33
CA LEU A 369 -15.22 -2.37 92.02
C LEU A 369 -16.35 -3.34 92.40
N GLN A 370 -16.68 -4.33 91.56
CA GLN A 370 -17.68 -5.35 91.90
C GLN A 370 -17.15 -6.39 92.89
N ARG A 371 -15.85 -6.72 92.89
CA ARG A 371 -15.19 -7.50 93.95
C ARG A 371 -15.27 -6.76 95.30
N TYR A 372 -15.08 -5.43 95.32
CA TYR A 372 -15.29 -4.59 96.51
C TYR A 372 -16.76 -4.52 96.94
N ARG A 373 -17.72 -4.35 96.02
CA ARG A 373 -19.17 -4.38 96.32
C ARG A 373 -19.59 -5.70 96.95
N LYS A 374 -19.24 -6.85 96.36
CA LYS A 374 -19.51 -8.18 96.93
C LYS A 374 -18.92 -8.36 98.34
N ARG A 375 -17.75 -7.78 98.60
CA ARG A 375 -17.12 -7.79 99.94
C ARG A 375 -17.89 -6.93 100.95
N SER A 376 -18.43 -5.79 100.51
CA SER A 376 -19.32 -4.91 101.29
C SER A 376 -20.68 -5.55 101.57
N GLU A 377 -21.29 -6.16 100.55
CA GLU A 377 -22.54 -6.94 100.66
C GLU A 377 -22.40 -8.10 101.65
N HIS A 378 -21.27 -8.82 101.61
CA HIS A 378 -20.98 -9.89 102.57
C HIS A 378 -20.79 -9.35 104.00
N ALA A 379 -20.13 -8.20 104.17
CA ALA A 379 -20.03 -7.53 105.48
C ALA A 379 -21.42 -7.15 106.03
N ILE A 380 -22.30 -6.57 105.19
CA ILE A 380 -23.67 -6.24 105.56
C ILE A 380 -24.50 -7.50 105.89
N SER A 381 -24.27 -8.62 105.19
CA SER A 381 -24.90 -9.92 105.55
C SER A 381 -24.49 -10.36 106.95
N LEU A 382 -23.18 -10.34 107.24
CA LEU A 382 -22.63 -10.69 108.55
C LEU A 382 -23.13 -9.74 109.66
N GLU A 383 -23.23 -8.44 109.39
CA GLU A 383 -23.86 -7.48 110.31
C GLU A 383 -25.34 -7.81 110.55
N SER A 384 -26.10 -8.18 109.51
CA SER A 384 -27.50 -8.60 109.65
C SER A 384 -27.65 -9.90 110.45
N GLU A 385 -26.71 -10.83 110.30
CA GLU A 385 -26.65 -12.08 111.08
C GLU A 385 -26.30 -11.79 112.54
N ILE A 386 -25.31 -10.93 112.79
CA ILE A 386 -24.96 -10.44 114.14
C ILE A 386 -26.18 -9.77 114.80
N ILE A 387 -26.97 -8.97 114.05
CA ILE A 387 -28.21 -8.36 114.55
C ILE A 387 -29.27 -9.44 114.85
N LYS A 388 -29.50 -10.41 113.96
CA LYS A 388 -30.44 -11.53 114.19
C LYS A 388 -30.04 -12.37 115.40
N TYR A 389 -28.76 -12.68 115.58
CA TYR A 389 -28.28 -13.44 116.74
C TYR A 389 -28.37 -12.61 118.03
N LYS A 390 -28.08 -11.30 118.00
CA LYS A 390 -28.33 -10.40 119.14
C LYS A 390 -29.82 -10.33 119.50
N GLN A 391 -30.70 -10.22 118.51
CA GLN A 391 -32.15 -10.21 118.73
C GLN A 391 -32.59 -11.54 119.34
N LYS A 392 -32.25 -12.69 118.75
CA LYS A 392 -32.58 -14.00 119.33
C LYS A 392 -32.05 -14.20 120.75
N LEU A 393 -30.85 -13.69 121.06
CA LEU A 393 -30.28 -13.75 122.41
C LEU A 393 -31.06 -12.85 123.39
N ASN A 394 -31.54 -11.70 122.93
CA ASN A 394 -32.44 -10.83 123.69
C ASN A 394 -33.84 -11.45 123.86
N ASP A 395 -34.40 -12.07 122.83
CA ASP A 395 -35.69 -12.77 122.88
C ASP A 395 -35.61 -13.94 123.88
N MET A 396 -34.55 -14.75 123.85
CA MET A 396 -34.29 -15.80 124.85
C MET A 396 -34.04 -15.24 126.25
N ALA A 397 -33.51 -14.02 126.39
CA ALA A 397 -33.38 -13.36 127.69
C ALA A 397 -34.75 -12.89 128.21
N LEU A 398 -35.62 -12.37 127.34
CA LEU A 398 -37.01 -12.02 127.66
C LEU A 398 -37.85 -13.26 127.99
N GLU A 399 -37.73 -14.35 127.25
CA GLU A 399 -38.36 -15.64 127.57
C GLU A 399 -37.92 -16.12 128.97
N ARG A 400 -36.61 -16.13 129.23
CA ARG A 400 -36.05 -16.48 130.55
C ARG A 400 -36.55 -15.56 131.66
N ASP A 401 -36.71 -14.27 131.40
CA ASP A 401 -37.15 -13.29 132.39
C ASP A 401 -38.68 -13.33 132.60
N VAL A 402 -39.45 -13.76 131.59
CA VAL A 402 -40.88 -14.13 131.73
C VAL A 402 -41.05 -15.44 132.47
N ASP A 403 -40.28 -16.49 132.15
CA ASP A 403 -40.25 -17.75 132.89
C ASP A 403 -39.86 -17.51 134.35
N ARG A 404 -38.91 -16.60 134.59
CA ARG A 404 -38.54 -16.15 135.93
C ARG A 404 -39.69 -15.41 136.62
N SER A 405 -40.30 -14.42 135.96
CA SER A 405 -41.46 -13.69 136.52
C SER A 405 -42.59 -14.66 136.86
N LYS A 406 -42.82 -15.67 136.04
CA LYS A 406 -43.83 -16.72 136.26
C LYS A 406 -43.45 -17.70 137.36
N LEU A 407 -42.15 -17.96 137.55
CA LEU A 407 -41.65 -18.73 138.68
C LEU A 407 -41.70 -17.92 139.99
N GLU A 408 -41.54 -16.60 139.92
CA GLU A 408 -41.77 -15.67 141.03
C GLU A 408 -43.28 -15.56 141.35
N GLU A 409 -44.17 -15.45 140.36
CA GLU A 409 -45.63 -15.58 140.51
C GLU A 409 -46.03 -16.91 141.17
N LEU A 410 -45.50 -18.05 140.68
CA LEU A 410 -45.78 -19.37 141.27
C LEU A 410 -45.20 -19.53 142.68
N LEU A 411 -44.12 -18.83 143.02
CA LEU A 411 -43.60 -18.76 144.38
C LEU A 411 -44.49 -17.87 145.27
N GLU A 412 -45.04 -16.78 144.75
CA GLU A 412 -46.01 -15.94 145.45
C GLU A 412 -47.36 -16.64 145.64
N GLU A 413 -47.90 -17.34 144.64
CA GLU A 413 -49.09 -18.19 144.78
C GLU A 413 -48.86 -19.30 145.81
N ASN A 414 -47.69 -19.96 145.78
CA ASN A 414 -47.33 -20.98 146.77
C ASN A 414 -47.19 -20.36 148.18
N ALA A 415 -46.61 -19.16 148.30
CA ALA A 415 -46.54 -18.43 149.57
C ALA A 415 -47.93 -17.98 150.07
N GLN A 416 -48.82 -17.55 149.16
CA GLN A 416 -50.21 -17.20 149.47
C GLN A 416 -51.02 -18.42 149.88
N LEU A 417 -50.85 -19.56 149.20
CA LEU A 417 -51.46 -20.84 149.60
C LEU A 417 -50.93 -21.32 150.96
N GLN A 418 -49.64 -21.14 151.25
CA GLN A 418 -49.07 -21.38 152.58
C GLN A 418 -49.56 -20.38 153.65
N LEU A 419 -49.85 -19.13 153.28
CA LEU A 419 -50.46 -18.14 154.18
C LEU A 419 -51.95 -18.45 154.43
N VAL A 420 -52.72 -18.86 153.42
CA VAL A 420 -54.09 -19.33 153.57
C VAL A 420 -54.14 -20.60 154.43
N ALA A 421 -53.21 -21.54 154.21
CA ALA A 421 -53.05 -22.74 155.04
C ALA A 421 -52.55 -22.44 156.47
N ARG A 422 -51.90 -21.30 156.72
CA ARG A 422 -51.62 -20.80 158.09
C ARG A 422 -52.85 -20.14 158.71
N ASN A 423 -53.50 -19.23 157.99
CA ASN A 423 -54.63 -18.44 158.47
C ASN A 423 -55.85 -19.32 158.80
N LEU A 424 -56.13 -20.35 157.99
CA LEU A 424 -57.17 -21.35 158.28
C LEU A 424 -56.88 -22.22 159.52
N ASN A 425 -55.63 -22.24 160.01
CA ASN A 425 -55.21 -22.96 161.21
C ASN A 425 -55.02 -22.06 162.43
N SER A 426 -55.29 -20.74 162.35
CA SER A 426 -54.99 -19.78 163.42
C SER A 426 -56.17 -18.96 163.96
N THR A 427 -57.39 -19.15 163.44
CA THR A 427 -58.62 -18.55 164.01
C THR A 427 -59.79 -19.54 164.01
N MET A 428 -59.68 -20.56 164.86
CA MET A 428 -60.83 -21.33 165.38
C MET A 428 -61.06 -20.97 166.86
N ASP A 429 -61.53 -19.75 167.15
CA ASP A 429 -62.02 -19.37 168.48
C ASP A 429 -62.99 -18.16 168.39
N LEU A 430 -64.21 -18.36 168.91
CA LEU A 430 -65.09 -17.50 169.74
C LEU A 430 -64.95 -15.94 169.71
N ASP A 431 -66.01 -15.09 169.81
CA ASP A 431 -67.49 -15.23 169.83
C ASP A 431 -68.18 -13.82 169.92
N LYS A 432 -69.52 -13.72 169.71
CA LYS A 432 -70.50 -12.68 170.23
C LYS A 432 -70.30 -11.16 169.94
N SER A 433 -71.33 -10.29 169.83
CA SER A 433 -72.82 -10.37 169.99
C SER A 433 -73.59 -9.07 169.60
N PHE A 434 -74.92 -9.18 169.34
CA PHE A 434 -76.00 -8.14 169.31
C PHE A 434 -76.01 -7.03 168.20
N SER A 435 -77.12 -6.38 167.77
CA SER A 435 -78.56 -6.70 167.48
C SER A 435 -79.32 -5.41 166.99
N GLU A 436 -80.66 -5.19 166.82
CA GLU A 436 -81.96 -5.91 166.97
C GLU A 436 -83.11 -5.18 166.18
N ASN A 437 -84.09 -5.89 165.56
CA ASN A 437 -85.54 -5.61 165.25
C ASN A 437 -86.05 -4.25 164.62
N GLU A 438 -87.35 -3.94 164.31
CA GLU A 438 -88.72 -4.52 164.52
C GLU A 438 -89.80 -4.02 163.46
N ASP A 439 -91.11 -4.36 163.57
CA ASP A 439 -92.21 -4.24 162.55
C ASP A 439 -93.14 -2.95 162.60
N ASP A 440 -94.46 -2.81 162.31
CA ASP A 440 -95.72 -3.64 162.31
C ASP A 440 -96.85 -3.18 161.28
N CYS A 441 -98.16 -3.02 161.64
CA CYS A 441 -99.34 -3.38 160.80
C CYS A 441 -100.59 -2.43 160.67
N ASN A 442 -101.38 -2.61 159.57
CA ASN A 442 -102.87 -2.80 159.42
C ASN A 442 -104.05 -1.81 159.85
N SER A 443 -105.10 -1.73 159.00
CA SER A 443 -106.58 -1.51 159.25
C SER A 443 -107.23 -0.13 159.59
N GLY A 444 -108.58 -0.07 159.60
CA GLY A 444 -109.47 1.09 159.90
C GLY A 444 -110.98 0.73 159.97
N ASP A 445 -111.89 1.62 160.43
CA ASP A 445 -113.34 1.32 160.64
C ASP A 445 -114.32 2.54 160.71
N ASN A 446 -115.56 2.36 161.19
CA ASN A 446 -116.78 3.22 161.05
C ASN A 446 -117.37 3.69 162.43
N SER A 447 -118.62 4.18 162.68
CA SER A 447 -119.89 4.37 161.92
C SER A 447 -120.93 5.31 162.61
N LEU A 448 -122.05 5.60 161.92
CA LEU A 448 -123.43 5.99 162.36
C LEU A 448 -123.75 7.30 163.15
N SER A 449 -124.83 7.98 162.74
CA SER A 449 -125.81 8.62 163.65
C SER A 449 -127.22 8.64 163.03
N GLU A 450 -128.24 8.20 163.78
CA GLU A 450 -129.59 7.98 163.25
C GLU A 450 -130.57 9.15 163.45
N GLN A 451 -131.30 9.45 162.38
CA GLN A 451 -132.77 9.63 162.25
C GLN A 451 -133.58 10.44 163.31
N LEU A 452 -134.70 11.02 162.82
CA LEU A 452 -135.89 11.46 163.57
C LEU A 452 -135.93 12.87 164.22
N THR A 453 -135.91 13.92 163.40
CA THR A 453 -136.85 15.06 163.61
C THR A 453 -137.71 15.26 162.34
N ASN A 454 -138.90 14.67 162.36
CA ASN A 454 -139.71 14.34 161.18
C ASN A 454 -140.29 15.51 160.34
N ASN A 455 -140.69 15.12 159.13
CA ASN A 455 -141.81 15.65 158.32
C ASN A 455 -141.63 16.97 157.54
N ALA A 456 -140.94 17.99 158.05
CA ALA A 456 -140.82 19.27 157.32
C ALA A 456 -139.85 19.21 156.12
N GLN A 457 -138.67 18.61 156.31
CA GLN A 457 -137.59 18.60 155.30
C GLN A 457 -137.87 17.66 154.11
N THR A 458 -138.77 16.69 154.26
CA THR A 458 -139.06 15.62 153.28
C THR A 458 -139.53 16.14 151.91
N ARG A 459 -140.00 17.39 151.84
CA ARG A 459 -140.44 18.03 150.59
C ARG A 459 -139.31 18.69 149.79
N ALA A 460 -138.22 19.09 150.43
CA ALA A 460 -137.05 19.67 149.77
C ALA A 460 -136.11 18.57 149.23
N LEU A 461 -135.88 17.53 150.02
CA LEU A 461 -134.90 16.48 149.74
C LEU A 461 -135.22 15.66 148.47
N LYS A 462 -136.49 15.60 148.04
CA LYS A 462 -136.86 15.04 146.72
C LYS A 462 -136.28 15.81 145.55
N LEU A 463 -136.29 17.14 145.59
CA LEU A 463 -135.75 17.99 144.52
C LEU A 463 -134.21 17.93 144.49
N GLU A 464 -133.55 17.84 145.64
CA GLU A 464 -132.09 17.63 145.70
C GLU A 464 -131.67 16.27 145.12
N LEU A 465 -132.38 15.18 145.43
CA LEU A 465 -132.05 13.86 144.90
C LEU A 465 -132.24 13.78 143.39
N GLU A 466 -133.29 14.42 142.86
CA GLU A 466 -133.54 14.47 141.42
C GLU A 466 -132.48 15.30 140.68
N ASN A 467 -132.04 16.42 141.26
CA ASN A 467 -130.97 17.24 140.72
C ASN A 467 -129.59 16.54 140.83
N ARG A 468 -129.29 15.82 141.93
CA ARG A 468 -128.09 14.97 142.05
C ARG A 468 -128.08 13.84 141.02
N ARG A 469 -129.23 13.18 140.79
CA ARG A 469 -129.35 12.12 139.78
C ARG A 469 -129.07 12.61 138.36
N LEU A 470 -129.59 13.80 138.00
CA LEU A 470 -129.29 14.43 136.70
C LEU A 470 -127.82 14.84 136.59
N THR A 471 -127.21 15.30 137.69
CA THR A 471 -125.78 15.65 137.74
C THR A 471 -124.89 14.43 137.50
N ALA A 472 -125.11 13.33 138.23
CA ALA A 472 -124.32 12.10 138.08
C ALA A 472 -124.45 11.47 136.68
N ALA A 473 -125.63 11.57 136.05
CA ALA A 473 -125.83 11.12 134.67
C ALA A 473 -125.03 11.96 133.65
N LEU A 474 -124.89 13.27 133.88
CA LEU A 474 -124.03 14.14 133.06
C LEU A 474 -122.54 13.88 133.27
N GLU A 475 -122.12 13.49 134.48
CA GLU A 475 -120.73 13.11 134.76
C GLU A 475 -120.38 11.78 134.07
N GLN A 476 -121.22 10.76 134.17
CA GLN A 476 -121.03 9.48 133.47
C GLN A 476 -120.98 9.64 131.93
N LEU A 477 -121.77 10.57 131.36
CA LEU A 477 -121.71 10.92 129.93
C LEU A 477 -120.43 11.67 129.54
N LYS A 478 -119.85 12.48 130.44
CA LYS A 478 -118.55 13.11 130.23
C LYS A 478 -117.40 12.10 130.31
N GLU A 479 -117.40 11.21 131.30
CA GLU A 479 -116.37 10.18 131.44
C GLU A 479 -116.35 9.22 130.24
N SER A 480 -117.53 8.72 129.82
CA SER A 480 -117.62 7.85 128.64
C SER A 480 -117.14 8.54 127.36
N SER A 481 -117.56 9.77 127.09
CA SER A 481 -117.05 10.55 125.94
C SER A 481 -115.54 10.87 126.03
N PHE A 482 -115.01 11.09 127.24
CA PHE A 482 -113.58 11.30 127.46
C PHE A 482 -112.76 10.01 127.19
N HIS A 483 -113.23 8.86 127.66
CA HIS A 483 -112.59 7.57 127.40
C HIS A 483 -112.64 7.19 125.91
N GLU A 484 -113.77 7.39 125.22
CA GLU A 484 -113.88 7.15 123.78
C GLU A 484 -112.93 8.07 122.98
N SER A 485 -112.89 9.37 123.30
CA SER A 485 -111.96 10.33 122.72
C SER A 485 -110.49 9.95 122.97
N THR A 486 -110.15 9.52 124.19
CA THR A 486 -108.79 9.10 124.56
C THR A 486 -108.37 7.80 123.84
N SER A 487 -109.27 6.82 123.75
CA SER A 487 -109.03 5.58 122.98
C SER A 487 -108.72 5.92 121.51
N LYS A 488 -109.54 6.78 120.90
CA LYS A 488 -109.41 7.19 119.51
C LYS A 488 -108.14 8.01 119.25
N MET A 489 -107.72 8.84 120.21
CA MET A 489 -106.43 9.54 120.18
C MET A 489 -105.25 8.54 120.22
N LEU A 490 -105.34 7.51 121.06
CA LEU A 490 -104.31 6.47 121.20
C LEU A 490 -104.21 5.57 119.95
N GLU A 491 -105.32 5.33 119.24
CA GLU A 491 -105.32 4.68 117.92
C GLU A 491 -104.65 5.56 116.87
N LEU A 492 -105.01 6.84 116.78
CA LEU A 492 -104.38 7.80 115.86
C LEU A 492 -102.87 7.97 116.14
N GLU A 493 -102.41 7.90 117.39
CA GLU A 493 -100.97 7.87 117.71
C GLU A 493 -100.27 6.60 117.22
N LYS A 494 -100.92 5.42 117.32
CA LYS A 494 -100.38 4.16 116.79
C LYS A 494 -100.27 4.23 115.27
N GLU A 495 -101.29 4.73 114.58
CA GLU A 495 -101.26 4.91 113.13
C GLU A 495 -100.21 5.95 112.70
N LYS A 496 -100.10 7.08 113.40
CA LYS A 496 -99.06 8.10 113.18
C LYS A 496 -97.65 7.51 113.31
N LYS A 497 -97.38 6.72 114.35
CA LYS A 497 -96.08 6.03 114.51
C LYS A 497 -95.81 5.00 113.41
N LYS A 498 -96.82 4.21 113.04
CA LYS A 498 -96.75 3.24 111.93
C LYS A 498 -96.48 3.91 110.58
N LEU A 499 -97.05 5.09 110.33
CA LEU A 499 -96.81 5.89 109.13
C LEU A 499 -95.43 6.55 109.15
N SER A 500 -94.94 7.05 110.29
CA SER A 500 -93.56 7.59 110.44
C SER A 500 -92.52 6.54 110.06
N LEU A 501 -92.58 5.37 110.70
CA LEU A 501 -91.69 4.23 110.41
C LEU A 501 -91.77 3.79 108.94
N LYS A 502 -92.94 3.93 108.29
CA LYS A 502 -93.09 3.62 106.87
C LYS A 502 -92.48 4.70 105.98
N ILE A 503 -92.55 5.98 106.36
CA ILE A 503 -91.87 7.08 105.66
C ILE A 503 -90.35 6.92 105.77
N GLU A 504 -89.84 6.65 106.97
CA GLU A 504 -88.42 6.39 107.25
C GLU A 504 -87.90 5.22 106.38
N GLN A 505 -88.58 4.07 106.40
CA GLN A 505 -88.23 2.92 105.55
C GLN A 505 -88.28 3.24 104.04
N MET A 506 -89.21 4.09 103.60
CA MET A 506 -89.26 4.53 102.18
C MET A 506 -88.13 5.50 101.84
N GLN A 507 -87.73 6.37 102.77
CA GLN A 507 -86.58 7.27 102.60
C GLN A 507 -85.26 6.49 102.53
N GLU A 508 -85.04 5.49 103.39
CA GLU A 508 -83.89 4.58 103.29
C GLU A 508 -83.84 3.85 101.94
N ASN A 509 -84.98 3.33 101.47
CA ASN A 509 -85.05 2.65 100.18
C ASN A 509 -84.77 3.60 99.00
N ILE A 510 -85.25 4.85 99.06
CA ILE A 510 -84.92 5.88 98.06
C ILE A 510 -83.42 6.19 98.09
N GLN A 511 -82.82 6.41 99.27
CA GLN A 511 -81.38 6.66 99.39
C GLN A 511 -80.55 5.49 98.83
N ARG A 512 -80.94 4.24 99.13
CA ARG A 512 -80.27 3.04 98.62
C ARG A 512 -80.35 2.93 97.09
N LEU A 513 -81.52 3.20 96.50
CA LEU A 513 -81.70 3.21 95.05
C LEU A 513 -80.94 4.35 94.36
N THR A 514 -80.89 5.54 94.98
CA THR A 514 -80.07 6.67 94.49
C THR A 514 -78.59 6.32 94.51
N GLN A 515 -78.10 5.72 95.59
CA GLN A 515 -76.71 5.26 95.70
C GLN A 515 -76.38 4.20 94.63
N GLN A 516 -77.26 3.21 94.43
CA GLN A 516 -77.10 2.19 93.38
C GLN A 516 -77.11 2.79 91.97
N ASN A 517 -77.92 3.80 91.69
CA ASN A 517 -77.90 4.51 90.40
C ASN A 517 -76.57 5.26 90.19
N VAL A 518 -76.04 5.95 91.20
CA VAL A 518 -74.74 6.64 91.12
C VAL A 518 -73.59 5.64 90.90
N GLU A 519 -73.64 4.47 91.55
CA GLU A 519 -72.68 3.38 91.33
C GLU A 519 -72.77 2.82 89.90
N LEU A 520 -73.98 2.60 89.37
CA LEU A 520 -74.20 2.17 87.99
C LEU A 520 -73.73 3.22 86.96
N GLU A 521 -74.02 4.51 87.18
CA GLU A 521 -73.52 5.60 86.35
C GLU A 521 -71.98 5.65 86.34
N GLY A 522 -71.34 5.41 87.49
CA GLY A 522 -69.89 5.25 87.60
C GLY A 522 -69.36 4.08 86.78
N VAL A 523 -70.00 2.90 86.86
CA VAL A 523 -69.63 1.72 86.06
C VAL A 523 -69.81 1.97 84.56
N PHE A 524 -70.92 2.56 84.13
CA PHE A 524 -71.14 2.92 82.72
C PHE A 524 -70.11 3.92 82.19
N LYS A 525 -69.76 4.94 83.00
CA LYS A 525 -68.71 5.90 82.63
C LYS A 525 -67.34 5.23 82.50
N ASN A 526 -66.98 4.37 83.45
CA ASN A 526 -65.71 3.64 83.39
C ASN A 526 -65.65 2.72 82.15
N ALA A 527 -66.75 2.02 81.83
CA ALA A 527 -66.85 1.18 80.64
C ALA A 527 -66.75 1.99 79.33
N LEU A 528 -67.28 3.22 79.29
CA LEU A 528 -67.10 4.14 78.16
C LEU A 528 -65.63 4.60 78.02
N GLU A 529 -64.97 4.93 79.13
CA GLU A 529 -63.55 5.30 79.13
C GLU A 529 -62.63 4.13 78.74
N GLU A 530 -62.95 2.89 79.13
CA GLU A 530 -62.22 1.69 78.68
C GLU A 530 -62.46 1.38 77.21
N ASN A 531 -63.71 1.43 76.72
CA ASN A 531 -63.99 1.27 75.30
C ASN A 531 -63.23 2.30 74.45
N LYS A 532 -63.14 3.56 74.91
CA LYS A 532 -62.32 4.57 74.22
C LYS A 532 -60.83 4.20 74.21
N LYS A 533 -60.26 3.82 75.36
CA LYS A 533 -58.85 3.37 75.45
C LYS A 533 -58.57 2.15 74.56
N LEU A 534 -59.52 1.23 74.46
CA LEU A 534 -59.44 0.06 73.58
C LEU A 534 -59.51 0.45 72.10
N GLN A 535 -60.38 1.40 71.72
CA GLN A 535 -60.44 1.92 70.36
C GLN A 535 -59.13 2.66 70.00
N ASP A 536 -58.63 3.55 70.87
CA ASP A 536 -57.34 4.23 70.67
C ASP A 536 -56.20 3.19 70.53
N ALA A 537 -56.25 2.06 71.25
CA ALA A 537 -55.28 0.96 71.15
C ALA A 537 -55.51 0.02 69.94
N VAL A 538 -56.68 0.02 69.32
CA VAL A 538 -56.93 -0.62 68.02
C VAL A 538 -56.41 0.28 66.90
N ASP A 539 -56.80 1.55 66.88
CA ASP A 539 -56.39 2.54 65.88
C ASP A 539 -54.87 2.72 65.82
N ASN A 540 -54.19 2.73 66.96
CA ASN A 540 -52.73 2.82 67.01
C ASN A 540 -52.04 1.51 66.56
N ARG A 541 -52.66 0.33 66.80
CA ARG A 541 -52.17 -0.93 66.22
C ARG A 541 -52.39 -0.98 64.71
N GLN A 542 -53.52 -0.48 64.21
CA GLN A 542 -53.78 -0.38 62.77
C GLN A 542 -52.75 0.53 62.09
N LYS A 543 -52.55 1.76 62.58
CA LYS A 543 -51.51 2.69 62.08
C LYS A 543 -50.11 2.08 62.13
N SER A 544 -49.78 1.31 63.17
CA SER A 544 -48.50 0.59 63.27
C SER A 544 -48.40 -0.55 62.25
N TYR A 545 -49.49 -1.27 61.98
CA TYR A 545 -49.54 -2.33 60.98
C TYR A 545 -49.41 -1.75 59.57
N ASP A 546 -50.17 -0.71 59.24
CA ASP A 546 -50.16 -0.04 57.93
C ASP A 546 -48.76 0.52 57.62
N ARG A 547 -48.14 1.18 58.60
CA ARG A 547 -46.74 1.65 58.51
C ARG A 547 -45.77 0.49 58.26
N GLN A 548 -45.89 -0.60 59.01
CA GLN A 548 -45.01 -1.77 58.86
C GLN A 548 -45.33 -2.57 57.57
N SER A 549 -46.50 -2.38 56.96
CA SER A 549 -46.83 -2.91 55.64
C SER A 549 -46.16 -2.09 54.54
N LEU A 550 -46.24 -0.75 54.62
CA LEU A 550 -45.53 0.16 53.71
C LEU A 550 -44.01 -0.01 53.78
N GLU A 551 -43.45 -0.22 54.97
CA GLU A 551 -42.03 -0.46 55.18
C GLU A 551 -41.57 -1.79 54.53
N ARG A 552 -42.35 -2.87 54.70
CA ARG A 552 -42.11 -4.15 54.00
C ARG A 552 -42.23 -4.04 52.48
N GLU A 553 -43.19 -3.26 51.97
CA GLU A 553 -43.35 -3.09 50.51
C GLU A 553 -42.22 -2.25 49.91
N ALA A 554 -41.76 -1.23 50.62
CA ALA A 554 -40.56 -0.48 50.25
C ALA A 554 -39.29 -1.34 50.28
N ASP A 555 -39.15 -2.25 51.24
CA ASP A 555 -38.02 -3.20 51.30
C ASP A 555 -38.10 -4.29 50.23
N ARG A 556 -39.31 -4.75 49.85
CA ARG A 556 -39.51 -5.60 48.67
C ARG A 556 -39.08 -4.91 47.38
N GLN A 557 -39.42 -3.64 47.19
CA GLN A 557 -39.01 -2.90 46.01
C GLN A 557 -37.47 -2.79 45.94
N LYS A 558 -36.81 -2.41 47.04
CA LYS A 558 -35.34 -2.38 47.12
C LYS A 558 -34.71 -3.74 46.83
N LEU A 559 -35.33 -4.84 47.26
CA LEU A 559 -34.85 -6.19 46.98
C LEU A 559 -35.00 -6.54 45.49
N SER A 560 -36.14 -6.26 44.87
CA SER A 560 -36.36 -6.38 43.42
C SER A 560 -35.35 -5.56 42.61
N ASP A 561 -35.11 -4.31 43.01
CA ASP A 561 -34.15 -3.41 42.35
C ASP A 561 -32.71 -3.96 42.46
N ALA A 562 -32.34 -4.53 43.62
CA ALA A 562 -31.06 -5.17 43.84
C ALA A 562 -30.93 -6.50 43.06
N GLU A 563 -31.99 -7.30 42.97
CA GLU A 563 -32.03 -8.54 42.17
C GLU A 563 -31.85 -8.24 40.67
N GLN A 564 -32.54 -7.22 40.14
CA GLN A 564 -32.34 -6.73 38.76
C GLN A 564 -30.92 -6.21 38.52
N HIS A 565 -30.32 -5.53 39.50
CA HIS A 565 -28.93 -5.08 39.41
C HIS A 565 -27.95 -6.26 39.40
N VAL A 566 -28.15 -7.28 40.24
CA VAL A 566 -27.35 -8.52 40.25
C VAL A 566 -27.51 -9.31 38.94
N GLU A 567 -28.71 -9.39 38.37
CA GLU A 567 -28.91 -10.04 37.07
C GLU A 567 -28.22 -9.26 35.94
N THR A 568 -28.24 -7.93 35.99
CA THR A 568 -27.51 -7.07 35.06
C THR A 568 -26.00 -7.29 35.16
N LEU A 569 -25.44 -7.28 36.37
CA LEU A 569 -24.02 -7.57 36.62
C LEU A 569 -23.62 -9.00 36.18
N ASN A 570 -24.51 -9.99 36.28
CA ASN A 570 -24.26 -11.32 35.75
C ASN A 570 -24.23 -11.35 34.22
N LYS A 571 -25.11 -10.60 33.54
CA LYS A 571 -25.08 -10.44 32.07
C LYS A 571 -23.81 -9.71 31.61
N GLU A 572 -23.38 -8.67 32.32
CA GLU A 572 -22.11 -7.99 32.07
C GLU A 572 -20.91 -8.92 32.31
N LYS A 573 -20.91 -9.71 33.39
CA LYS A 573 -19.87 -10.73 33.65
C LYS A 573 -19.78 -11.76 32.53
N GLN A 574 -20.91 -12.27 32.02
CA GLN A 574 -20.93 -13.19 30.87
C GLN A 574 -20.42 -12.52 29.59
N ARG A 575 -20.75 -11.24 29.37
CA ARG A 575 -20.24 -10.43 28.25
C ARG A 575 -18.72 -10.19 28.35
N ILE A 576 -18.20 -9.93 29.54
CA ILE A 576 -16.75 -9.77 29.79
C ILE A 576 -16.02 -11.11 29.62
N GLN A 577 -16.61 -12.22 30.07
CA GLN A 577 -16.02 -13.56 29.88
C GLN A 577 -15.96 -13.94 28.40
N THR A 578 -17.06 -13.79 27.65
CA THR A 578 -17.08 -14.08 26.21
C THR A 578 -16.18 -13.14 25.41
N LEU A 579 -16.01 -11.88 25.85
CA LEU A 579 -15.02 -10.97 25.30
C LEU A 579 -13.58 -11.44 25.57
N ASN A 580 -13.25 -11.85 26.79
CA ASN A 580 -11.93 -12.41 27.12
C ASN A 580 -11.63 -13.68 26.31
N GLU A 581 -12.61 -14.57 26.12
CA GLU A 581 -12.45 -15.74 25.26
C GLU A 581 -12.23 -15.36 23.78
N SER A 582 -12.87 -14.29 23.29
CA SER A 582 -12.62 -13.73 21.94
C SER A 582 -11.24 -13.08 21.81
N ILE A 583 -10.74 -12.44 22.87
CA ILE A 583 -9.39 -11.86 22.92
C ILE A 583 -8.34 -12.96 22.97
N GLN A 584 -8.54 -14.02 23.78
CA GLN A 584 -7.62 -15.15 23.85
C GLN A 584 -7.52 -15.87 22.51
N ARG A 585 -8.64 -16.21 21.86
CA ARG A 585 -8.62 -16.83 20.52
C ARG A 585 -7.83 -15.98 19.51
N ARG A 586 -8.04 -14.66 19.51
CA ARG A 586 -7.26 -13.73 18.66
C ARG A 586 -5.78 -13.68 19.01
N ALA A 587 -5.39 -13.80 20.28
CA ALA A 587 -3.99 -13.93 20.66
C ALA A 587 -3.39 -15.25 20.13
N ASP A 588 -4.10 -16.37 20.29
CA ASP A 588 -3.68 -17.69 19.81
C ASP A 588 -3.61 -17.75 18.26
N ASP A 589 -4.48 -17.00 17.55
CA ASP A 589 -4.47 -16.84 16.10
C ASP A 589 -3.29 -15.97 15.63
N LEU A 590 -3.01 -14.87 16.34
CA LEU A 590 -1.86 -13.99 16.06
C LEU A 590 -0.52 -14.69 16.30
N GLU A 591 -0.42 -15.52 17.34
CA GLU A 591 0.79 -16.32 17.61
C GLU A 591 1.03 -17.36 16.48
N ARG A 592 -0.02 -18.05 16.03
CA ARG A 592 0.06 -18.95 14.85
C ARG A 592 0.41 -18.21 13.57
N LEU A 593 -0.11 -16.99 13.37
CA LEU A 593 0.25 -16.15 12.21
C LEU A 593 1.72 -15.71 12.28
N ALA A 594 2.21 -15.35 13.48
CA ALA A 594 3.61 -15.00 13.70
C ALA A 594 4.54 -16.19 13.41
N GLU A 595 4.23 -17.40 13.91
CA GLU A 595 4.98 -18.61 13.55
C GLU A 595 5.01 -18.85 12.03
N SER A 596 3.88 -18.70 11.34
CA SER A 596 3.82 -18.88 9.89
C SER A 596 4.72 -17.88 9.16
N LYS A 597 4.68 -16.61 9.57
CA LYS A 597 5.52 -15.55 8.97
C LYS A 597 7.00 -15.73 9.30
N THR A 598 7.36 -16.28 10.46
CA THR A 598 8.73 -16.69 10.76
C THR A 598 9.20 -17.81 9.84
N LYS A 599 8.39 -18.85 9.62
CA LYS A 599 8.71 -19.97 8.70
C LYS A 599 8.81 -19.50 7.23
N GLU A 600 8.02 -18.50 6.83
CA GLU A 600 8.17 -17.85 5.52
C GLU A 600 9.50 -17.07 5.43
N LEU A 601 9.86 -16.28 6.45
CA LEU A 601 11.12 -15.54 6.51
C LEU A 601 12.36 -16.45 6.45
N GLU A 602 12.32 -17.61 7.13
CA GLU A 602 13.38 -18.63 7.04
C GLU A 602 13.54 -19.16 5.60
N GLN A 603 12.43 -19.41 4.88
CA GLN A 603 12.48 -19.81 3.48
C GLN A 603 13.03 -18.70 2.56
N TYR A 604 12.70 -17.43 2.80
CA TYR A 604 13.26 -16.31 2.06
C TYR A 604 14.76 -16.13 2.34
N LEU A 605 15.20 -16.31 3.59
CA LEU A 605 16.62 -16.32 3.94
C LEU A 605 17.39 -17.44 3.21
N GLU A 606 16.84 -18.64 3.13
CA GLU A 606 17.50 -19.75 2.42
C GLU A 606 17.53 -19.53 0.90
N LYS A 607 16.44 -19.03 0.30
CA LYS A 607 16.43 -18.58 -1.10
C LYS A 607 17.47 -17.49 -1.38
N SER A 608 17.66 -16.55 -0.46
CA SER A 608 18.68 -15.49 -0.56
C SER A 608 20.11 -16.05 -0.55
N LYS A 609 20.42 -17.02 0.33
CA LYS A 609 21.72 -17.73 0.32
C LYS A 609 21.95 -18.47 -1.01
N GLN A 610 20.92 -19.15 -1.53
CA GLN A 610 21.00 -19.86 -2.81
C GLN A 610 21.21 -18.91 -3.99
N TYR A 611 20.61 -17.71 -3.95
CA TYR A 611 20.85 -16.65 -4.93
C TYR A 611 22.30 -16.15 -4.89
N GLU A 612 22.84 -15.79 -3.73
CA GLU A 612 24.25 -15.35 -3.60
C GLU A 612 25.25 -16.45 -4.00
N LEU A 613 24.98 -17.72 -3.68
CA LEU A 613 25.78 -18.87 -4.17
C LEU A 613 25.75 -18.98 -5.71
N THR A 614 24.60 -18.71 -6.32
CA THR A 614 24.43 -18.76 -7.78
C THR A 614 25.10 -17.57 -8.47
N LYS A 615 24.99 -16.38 -7.88
CA LYS A 615 25.68 -15.14 -8.28
C LYS A 615 27.20 -15.29 -8.22
N HIS A 616 27.75 -15.92 -7.18
CA HIS A 616 29.19 -16.24 -7.13
C HIS A 616 29.61 -17.21 -8.26
N LYS A 617 28.79 -18.20 -8.59
CA LYS A 617 29.07 -19.11 -9.73
C LYS A 617 29.01 -18.37 -11.07
N LEU A 618 28.11 -17.40 -11.24
CA LEU A 618 28.05 -16.55 -12.43
C LEU A 618 29.34 -15.72 -12.57
N TYR A 619 29.80 -15.03 -11.52
CA TYR A 619 31.08 -14.30 -11.56
C TYR A 619 32.29 -15.22 -11.86
N GLU A 620 32.29 -16.46 -11.36
CA GLU A 620 33.33 -17.45 -11.67
C GLU A 620 33.29 -17.90 -13.14
N ILE A 621 32.10 -17.97 -13.75
CA ILE A 621 31.91 -18.29 -15.18
C ILE A 621 32.30 -17.09 -16.05
N GLU A 622 31.88 -15.87 -15.69
CA GLU A 622 32.26 -14.63 -16.39
C GLU A 622 33.78 -14.42 -16.39
N ALA A 623 34.45 -14.69 -15.27
CA ALA A 623 35.92 -14.66 -15.20
C ALA A 623 36.57 -15.69 -16.15
N LYS A 624 35.99 -16.88 -16.29
CA LYS A 624 36.46 -17.94 -17.21
C LYS A 624 36.22 -17.58 -18.68
N VAL A 625 35.06 -16.99 -19.00
CA VAL A 625 34.77 -16.44 -20.34
C VAL A 625 35.81 -15.37 -20.68
N SER A 626 36.06 -14.41 -19.78
CA SER A 626 37.09 -13.39 -19.97
C SER A 626 38.52 -13.95 -20.17
N THR A 627 38.88 -15.07 -19.53
CA THR A 627 40.16 -15.75 -19.83
C THR A 627 40.17 -16.35 -21.24
N TYR A 628 39.12 -17.06 -21.63
CA TYR A 628 39.04 -17.68 -22.96
C TYR A 628 38.96 -16.65 -24.10
N GLU A 629 38.30 -15.51 -23.90
CA GLU A 629 38.29 -14.40 -24.84
C GLU A 629 39.70 -13.81 -25.06
N ARG A 630 40.48 -13.64 -23.98
CA ARG A 630 41.86 -13.16 -24.06
C ARG A 630 42.80 -14.18 -24.69
N GLU A 631 42.61 -15.46 -24.42
CA GLU A 631 43.36 -16.56 -25.07
C GLU A 631 43.03 -16.64 -26.56
N ASN A 632 41.76 -16.61 -26.93
CA ASN A 632 41.31 -16.60 -28.34
C ASN A 632 41.83 -15.36 -29.08
N ALA A 633 41.80 -14.17 -28.47
CA ALA A 633 42.39 -12.95 -29.03
C ALA A 633 43.93 -13.01 -29.15
N SER A 634 44.60 -13.87 -28.38
CA SER A 634 46.04 -14.16 -28.54
C SER A 634 46.28 -15.13 -29.69
N LEU A 635 45.51 -16.23 -29.75
CA LEU A 635 45.58 -17.22 -30.82
C LEU A 635 45.27 -16.61 -32.20
N LEU A 636 44.29 -15.71 -32.30
CA LEU A 636 43.99 -14.98 -33.53
C LEU A 636 45.18 -14.11 -34.01
N LYS A 637 45.93 -13.49 -33.09
CA LYS A 637 47.16 -12.74 -33.41
C LYS A 637 48.30 -13.66 -33.85
N GLU A 638 48.41 -14.84 -33.27
CA GLU A 638 49.38 -15.86 -33.70
C GLU A 638 49.03 -16.42 -35.09
N VAL A 639 47.76 -16.70 -35.36
CA VAL A 639 47.26 -17.08 -36.69
C VAL A 639 47.52 -15.98 -37.73
N SER A 640 47.39 -14.69 -37.39
CA SER A 640 47.78 -13.59 -38.29
C SER A 640 49.26 -13.65 -38.65
N LYS A 641 50.15 -13.72 -37.64
CA LYS A 641 51.61 -13.83 -37.85
C LYS A 641 52.01 -15.05 -38.67
N LEU A 642 51.32 -16.18 -38.47
CA LEU A 642 51.56 -17.41 -39.25
C LEU A 642 51.10 -17.27 -40.70
N LYS A 643 50.01 -16.55 -40.98
CA LYS A 643 49.59 -16.18 -42.34
C LYS A 643 50.59 -15.23 -43.00
N GLU A 644 50.94 -14.13 -42.34
CA GLU A 644 51.94 -13.16 -42.80
C GLU A 644 53.28 -13.85 -43.13
N GLY A 645 53.75 -14.75 -42.25
CA GLY A 645 54.95 -15.55 -42.47
C GLY A 645 54.82 -16.65 -43.52
N SER A 646 53.60 -17.04 -43.90
CA SER A 646 53.34 -17.95 -45.03
C SER A 646 53.27 -17.20 -46.35
N GLU A 647 52.66 -16.02 -46.39
CA GLU A 647 52.62 -15.12 -47.55
C GLU A 647 54.03 -14.66 -47.93
N GLN A 648 54.86 -14.27 -46.96
CA GLN A 648 56.28 -13.95 -47.19
C GLN A 648 57.06 -15.13 -47.77
N LYS A 649 56.76 -16.37 -47.36
CA LYS A 649 57.38 -17.57 -47.94
C LYS A 649 56.88 -17.87 -49.36
N SER A 650 55.62 -17.57 -49.67
CA SER A 650 55.11 -17.66 -51.05
C SER A 650 55.88 -16.71 -51.95
N VAL A 651 56.00 -15.43 -51.58
CA VAL A 651 56.75 -14.43 -52.37
C VAL A 651 58.22 -14.84 -52.55
N GLN A 652 58.86 -15.42 -51.53
CA GLN A 652 60.23 -15.95 -51.64
C GLN A 652 60.33 -17.18 -52.56
N LEU A 653 59.30 -18.02 -52.63
CA LEU A 653 59.21 -19.12 -53.59
C LEU A 653 58.99 -18.59 -55.01
N ASP A 654 58.10 -17.60 -55.20
CA ASP A 654 57.85 -16.97 -56.49
C ASP A 654 59.11 -16.27 -57.04
N ASP A 655 59.84 -15.53 -56.20
CA ASP A 655 61.16 -14.96 -56.54
C ASP A 655 62.19 -16.04 -56.92
N SER A 656 62.14 -17.20 -56.26
CA SER A 656 63.03 -18.34 -56.55
C SER A 656 62.66 -19.03 -57.86
N ILE A 657 61.36 -19.19 -58.15
CA ILE A 657 60.83 -19.72 -59.40
C ILE A 657 61.20 -18.79 -60.56
N ASN A 658 61.01 -17.47 -60.41
CA ASN A 658 61.41 -16.47 -61.40
C ASN A 658 62.92 -16.53 -61.68
N ARG A 659 63.75 -16.71 -60.64
CA ARG A 659 65.21 -16.86 -60.80
C ARG A 659 65.59 -18.15 -61.54
N LEU A 660 64.92 -19.26 -61.24
CA LEU A 660 65.12 -20.53 -61.93
C LEU A 660 64.63 -20.49 -63.39
N ASP A 661 63.55 -19.80 -63.69
CA ASP A 661 63.08 -19.57 -65.07
C ASP A 661 64.07 -18.73 -65.89
N VAL A 662 64.63 -17.66 -65.30
CA VAL A 662 65.72 -16.89 -65.93
C VAL A 662 66.93 -17.77 -66.20
N GLN A 663 67.39 -18.56 -65.21
CA GLN A 663 68.51 -19.49 -65.39
C GLN A 663 68.20 -20.60 -66.42
N SER A 664 66.97 -21.10 -66.48
CA SER A 664 66.52 -22.07 -67.49
C SER A 664 66.56 -21.46 -68.89
N LYS A 665 66.16 -20.19 -69.04
CA LYS A 665 66.25 -19.44 -70.32
C LYS A 665 67.69 -19.12 -70.71
N GLU A 666 68.60 -18.97 -69.76
CA GLU A 666 70.04 -18.84 -70.05
C GLU A 666 70.66 -20.19 -70.46
N LEU A 667 70.34 -21.28 -69.75
CA LEU A 667 70.74 -22.63 -70.15
C LEU A 667 70.19 -23.01 -71.53
N GLN A 668 68.96 -22.62 -71.87
CA GLN A 668 68.40 -22.83 -73.21
C GLN A 668 69.14 -22.04 -74.30
N LYS A 669 69.56 -20.79 -74.02
CA LYS A 669 70.41 -20.01 -74.95
C LYS A 669 71.78 -20.64 -75.13
N LEU A 670 72.40 -21.12 -74.05
CA LEU A 670 73.70 -21.80 -74.08
C LEU A 670 73.62 -23.15 -74.80
N GLY A 671 72.56 -23.93 -74.56
CA GLY A 671 72.26 -25.17 -75.28
C GLY A 671 72.10 -24.93 -76.78
N LYS A 672 71.34 -23.90 -77.18
CA LYS A 672 71.24 -23.52 -78.60
C LYS A 672 72.58 -23.07 -79.19
N ALA A 673 73.38 -22.30 -78.46
CA ALA A 673 74.72 -21.91 -78.92
C ALA A 673 75.67 -23.11 -79.06
N LEU A 674 75.47 -24.16 -78.26
CA LEU A 674 76.16 -25.45 -78.40
C LEU A 674 75.66 -26.20 -79.64
N GLU A 675 74.35 -26.32 -79.86
CA GLU A 675 73.75 -26.91 -81.09
C GLU A 675 74.25 -26.20 -82.36
N ASP A 676 74.28 -24.86 -82.38
CA ASP A 676 74.80 -24.07 -83.49
C ASP A 676 76.31 -24.35 -83.71
N SER A 677 77.09 -24.52 -82.64
CA SER A 677 78.51 -24.91 -82.70
C SER A 677 78.72 -26.36 -83.14
N GLU A 678 77.85 -27.29 -82.75
CA GLU A 678 77.88 -28.69 -83.20
C GLU A 678 77.53 -28.81 -84.69
N GLN A 679 76.57 -28.02 -85.20
CA GLN A 679 76.29 -27.93 -86.63
C GLN A 679 77.48 -27.36 -87.43
N VAL A 680 78.22 -26.40 -86.87
CA VAL A 680 79.47 -25.91 -87.48
C VAL A 680 80.55 -26.98 -87.47
N HIS A 681 80.68 -27.75 -86.39
CA HIS A 681 81.62 -28.88 -86.32
C HIS A 681 81.26 -30.01 -87.30
N GLN A 682 79.98 -30.39 -87.41
CA GLN A 682 79.51 -31.38 -88.38
C GLN A 682 79.83 -30.95 -89.82
N LYS A 683 79.56 -29.69 -90.20
CA LYS A 683 79.94 -29.14 -91.51
C LYS A 683 81.44 -29.16 -91.75
N LEU A 684 82.26 -28.95 -90.71
CA LEU A 684 83.71 -29.03 -90.81
C LEU A 684 84.17 -30.48 -91.05
N VAL A 685 83.58 -31.46 -90.37
CA VAL A 685 83.82 -32.90 -90.59
C VAL A 685 83.36 -33.34 -91.98
N GLU A 686 82.24 -32.82 -92.49
CA GLU A 686 81.80 -33.06 -93.88
C GLU A 686 82.78 -32.49 -94.90
N LEU A 687 83.31 -31.28 -94.67
CA LEU A 687 84.34 -30.68 -95.54
C LEU A 687 85.68 -31.42 -95.45
N GLU A 688 86.08 -31.91 -94.29
CA GLU A 688 87.25 -32.80 -94.14
C GLU A 688 87.07 -34.11 -94.89
N LYS A 689 85.87 -34.72 -94.82
CA LYS A 689 85.51 -35.94 -95.57
C LYS A 689 85.53 -35.69 -97.08
N GLN A 690 84.94 -34.60 -97.57
CA GLN A 690 84.99 -34.21 -98.99
C GLN A 690 86.43 -33.97 -99.46
N ASN A 691 87.28 -33.38 -98.62
CA ASN A 691 88.70 -33.16 -98.93
C ASN A 691 89.47 -34.50 -99.01
N GLN A 692 89.18 -35.47 -98.12
CA GLN A 692 89.72 -36.83 -98.22
C GLN A 692 89.21 -37.57 -99.45
N GLU A 693 87.92 -37.43 -99.80
CA GLU A 693 87.33 -38.02 -101.00
C GLU A 693 87.99 -37.46 -102.27
N LEU A 694 88.15 -36.14 -102.38
CA LEU A 694 88.89 -35.48 -103.47
C LEU A 694 90.36 -35.91 -103.53
N ALA A 695 91.02 -36.10 -102.39
CA ALA A 695 92.38 -36.63 -102.33
C ALA A 695 92.45 -38.09 -102.81
N SER A 696 91.44 -38.92 -102.51
CA SER A 696 91.35 -40.29 -103.00
C SER A 696 91.04 -40.37 -104.49
N GLN A 697 90.14 -39.52 -105.00
CA GLN A 697 89.84 -39.43 -106.43
C GLN A 697 91.10 -39.04 -107.22
N ARG A 698 91.89 -38.08 -106.71
CA ARG A 698 93.18 -37.71 -107.30
C ARG A 698 94.15 -38.89 -107.40
N ILE A 699 94.16 -39.81 -106.43
CA ILE A 699 94.98 -41.04 -106.49
C ILE A 699 94.43 -41.98 -107.57
N ILE A 700 93.11 -42.22 -107.58
CA ILE A 700 92.44 -43.08 -108.57
C ILE A 700 92.65 -42.57 -110.00
N ASP A 701 92.54 -41.26 -110.25
CA ASP A 701 92.80 -40.64 -111.55
C ASP A 701 94.26 -40.87 -111.99
N GLN A 702 95.19 -40.77 -111.04
CA GLN A 702 96.63 -40.94 -111.28
C GLN A 702 97.00 -42.41 -111.53
N GLU A 703 96.29 -43.37 -110.93
CA GLU A 703 96.37 -44.80 -111.25
C GLU A 703 95.71 -45.11 -112.60
N MET A 704 94.54 -44.54 -112.91
CA MET A 704 93.87 -44.71 -114.20
C MET A 704 94.73 -44.23 -115.38
N ILE A 705 95.43 -43.09 -115.22
CA ILE A 705 96.42 -42.59 -116.19
C ILE A 705 97.61 -43.55 -116.36
N SER A 706 97.97 -44.30 -115.30
CA SER A 706 99.00 -45.36 -115.37
C SER A 706 98.48 -46.59 -116.15
N THR A 707 97.27 -47.06 -115.85
CA THR A 707 96.68 -48.24 -116.49
C THR A 707 96.45 -48.03 -118.00
N LEU A 708 95.87 -46.88 -118.38
CA LEU A 708 95.63 -46.53 -119.79
C LEU A 708 96.93 -46.41 -120.62
N ARG A 709 98.07 -46.14 -119.98
CA ARG A 709 99.39 -46.20 -120.64
C ARG A 709 99.87 -47.63 -120.93
N ASN A 710 99.48 -48.61 -120.10
CA ASN A 710 99.86 -50.00 -120.27
C ASN A 710 99.00 -50.71 -121.33
N ASP A 711 97.68 -50.47 -121.33
CA ASP A 711 96.74 -51.13 -122.24
C ASP A 711 96.97 -50.75 -123.72
N LEU A 712 97.43 -49.53 -123.97
CA LEU A 712 97.84 -49.09 -125.31
C LEU A 712 99.01 -49.90 -125.87
N VAL A 713 99.87 -50.46 -125.01
CA VAL A 713 101.01 -51.29 -125.42
C VAL A 713 100.56 -52.73 -125.70
N THR A 714 99.78 -53.34 -124.80
CA THR A 714 99.32 -54.73 -124.92
C THR A 714 98.38 -54.94 -126.12
N GLY A 715 97.51 -53.98 -126.41
CA GLY A 715 96.58 -54.03 -127.55
C GLY A 715 97.26 -54.22 -128.91
N THR A 716 98.49 -53.73 -129.08
CA THR A 716 99.24 -53.89 -130.35
C THR A 716 99.70 -55.33 -130.63
N LEU A 717 99.79 -56.17 -129.60
CA LEU A 717 100.38 -57.51 -129.69
C LEU A 717 99.37 -58.61 -130.06
N VAL A 718 98.10 -58.44 -129.65
CA VAL A 718 97.05 -59.46 -129.80
C VAL A 718 96.59 -59.60 -131.25
N THR A 719 96.42 -58.50 -131.97
CA THR A 719 95.88 -58.42 -133.34
C THR A 719 96.69 -59.23 -134.37
N LYS A 720 97.98 -59.50 -134.10
CA LYS A 720 98.82 -60.37 -134.95
C LYS A 720 98.61 -61.87 -134.73
N LYS A 721 98.07 -62.29 -133.58
CA LYS A 721 97.93 -63.70 -133.20
C LYS A 721 96.61 -64.34 -133.65
N VAL A 722 95.55 -63.53 -133.79
CA VAL A 722 94.21 -63.98 -134.23
C VAL A 722 94.22 -64.43 -135.70
N ARG A 723 94.88 -63.66 -136.59
CA ARG A 723 94.92 -63.93 -138.04
C ARG A 723 95.46 -65.32 -138.40
N ASN A 724 96.34 -65.88 -137.56
CA ASN A 724 97.09 -67.10 -137.86
C ASN A 724 96.37 -68.41 -137.44
N ASN A 725 95.16 -68.32 -136.89
CA ASN A 725 94.39 -69.48 -136.40
C ASN A 725 93.05 -69.71 -137.14
N LEU A 726 92.56 -68.73 -137.90
CA LEU A 726 91.40 -68.89 -138.80
C LEU A 726 91.68 -69.83 -139.99
N GLU A 727 92.95 -70.15 -140.26
CA GLU A 727 93.41 -70.89 -141.44
C GLU A 727 93.32 -72.43 -141.31
N LYS A 728 92.68 -72.98 -140.26
CA LYS A 728 92.75 -74.43 -139.95
C LYS A 728 91.46 -75.21 -139.67
N LEU A 729 90.28 -74.59 -139.60
CA LEU A 729 89.01 -75.35 -139.45
C LEU A 729 87.85 -74.99 -140.40
N GLY A 730 87.97 -73.92 -141.20
CA GLY A 730 87.16 -73.73 -142.43
C GLY A 730 85.67 -73.41 -142.24
N LEU A 731 85.33 -72.13 -142.46
CA LEU A 731 84.00 -71.49 -142.39
C LEU A 731 83.60 -71.00 -140.98
N ALA A 732 82.72 -69.98 -140.92
CA ALA A 732 82.76 -68.93 -139.89
C ALA A 732 81.39 -68.41 -139.41
N ASP A 733 81.43 -67.78 -138.22
CA ASP A 733 80.42 -66.97 -137.50
C ASP A 733 79.05 -67.60 -137.11
N GLU A 734 78.55 -67.26 -135.90
CA GLU A 734 77.13 -67.25 -135.41
C GLU A 734 77.07 -67.09 -133.85
N GLU A 735 75.88 -66.84 -133.27
CA GLU A 735 75.59 -66.69 -131.80
C GLU A 735 74.30 -67.49 -131.41
N PRO A 736 73.27 -67.03 -130.63
CA PRO A 736 73.15 -66.26 -129.37
C PRO A 736 72.37 -67.03 -128.26
N GLY A 737 71.84 -66.39 -127.19
CA GLY A 737 70.88 -67.05 -126.26
C GLY A 737 70.31 -66.27 -125.06
N GLU A 738 69.03 -66.51 -124.72
CA GLU A 738 68.17 -65.83 -123.71
C GLU A 738 67.84 -66.72 -122.46
N LEU A 739 67.00 -66.26 -121.51
CA LEU A 739 65.70 -66.91 -121.11
C LEU A 739 64.99 -66.32 -119.85
N ASN A 740 63.71 -66.69 -119.65
CA ASN A 740 62.80 -66.29 -118.54
C ASN A 740 61.96 -67.51 -118.04
N VAL A 741 61.34 -67.46 -116.85
CA VAL A 741 60.82 -68.64 -116.12
C VAL A 741 59.38 -68.48 -115.57
N GLU A 742 58.40 -68.44 -116.46
CA GLU A 742 56.98 -68.71 -116.11
C GLU A 742 56.70 -70.23 -116.01
N HIS A 743 57.66 -71.05 -116.43
CA HIS A 743 57.55 -72.48 -116.73
C HIS A 743 57.69 -73.45 -115.53
N VAL A 744 57.79 -72.94 -114.30
CA VAL A 744 58.07 -73.74 -113.08
C VAL A 744 56.83 -73.96 -112.19
N VAL A 745 55.79 -73.14 -112.33
CA VAL A 745 54.61 -73.17 -111.44
C VAL A 745 53.73 -74.43 -111.64
N GLU A 746 53.77 -75.05 -112.82
CA GLU A 746 52.78 -76.06 -113.23
C GLU A 746 52.93 -77.46 -112.58
N LYS A 747 54.07 -77.78 -111.95
CA LYS A 747 54.48 -79.20 -111.76
C LYS A 747 54.44 -79.81 -110.35
N LEU A 748 54.12 -79.07 -109.28
CA LEU A 748 54.21 -79.59 -107.90
C LEU A 748 52.87 -79.86 -107.16
N VAL A 749 51.74 -79.89 -107.86
CA VAL A 749 50.39 -80.07 -107.27
C VAL A 749 50.01 -81.56 -107.04
N ARG A 750 50.97 -82.43 -106.71
CA ARG A 750 50.72 -83.88 -106.47
C ARG A 750 51.65 -84.55 -105.45
N ASN A 751 51.34 -84.44 -104.16
CA ASN A 751 51.59 -85.51 -103.17
C ASN A 751 50.67 -85.32 -101.92
N PRO A 752 50.02 -86.36 -101.36
CA PRO A 752 49.06 -86.18 -100.26
C PRO A 752 49.59 -86.60 -98.88
N GLU A 753 49.75 -85.64 -97.97
CA GLU A 753 49.95 -85.88 -96.52
C GLU A 753 48.83 -85.20 -95.68
N THR A 754 47.59 -85.37 -96.14
CA THR A 754 46.38 -84.88 -95.46
C THR A 754 45.99 -85.77 -94.27
N PHE A 755 46.83 -85.83 -93.23
CA PHE A 755 46.47 -86.45 -91.95
C PHE A 755 47.05 -85.79 -90.69
N LYS A 756 47.43 -84.50 -90.75
CA LYS A 756 47.67 -83.63 -89.58
C LYS A 756 46.66 -82.49 -89.41
N THR A 757 45.48 -82.66 -89.99
CA THR A 757 44.25 -82.02 -89.50
C THR A 757 43.87 -82.59 -88.12
N VAL A 758 42.99 -81.91 -87.37
CA VAL A 758 42.15 -82.50 -86.30
C VAL A 758 42.87 -83.15 -85.11
N ARG A 759 43.96 -82.54 -84.64
CA ARG A 759 44.22 -82.43 -83.19
C ARG A 759 45.15 -81.27 -82.84
N GLU A 760 44.98 -80.77 -81.62
CA GLU A 760 45.86 -79.85 -80.88
C GLU A 760 46.19 -78.49 -81.52
N ILE A 761 45.65 -77.37 -81.01
CA ILE A 761 44.38 -77.10 -80.31
C ILE A 761 44.14 -75.58 -80.58
N MET A 762 43.04 -75.15 -81.23
CA MET A 762 41.72 -74.90 -80.61
C MET A 762 41.81 -73.85 -79.47
N LEU A 763 41.06 -72.76 -79.39
CA LEU A 763 40.03 -72.03 -80.18
C LEU A 763 40.15 -70.55 -79.69
N ASN A 764 39.57 -69.50 -80.26
CA ASN A 764 38.93 -69.26 -81.56
C ASN A 764 39.07 -67.75 -81.87
N VAL A 765 39.12 -67.39 -83.15
CA VAL A 765 38.91 -66.02 -83.64
C VAL A 765 37.68 -66.15 -84.55
N THR A 766 36.56 -65.43 -84.37
CA THR A 766 36.43 -63.99 -84.12
C THR A 766 35.02 -63.63 -83.62
N ARG A 767 34.89 -62.50 -82.89
CA ARG A 767 33.82 -61.48 -83.05
C ARG A 767 32.34 -61.93 -83.04
N GLU A 768 31.73 -61.87 -81.85
CA GLU A 768 30.34 -61.43 -81.70
C GLU A 768 30.16 -60.69 -80.35
N GLN A 769 28.93 -60.41 -79.90
CA GLN A 769 28.60 -59.47 -78.81
C GLN A 769 28.15 -60.18 -77.51
N LEU A 770 27.92 -59.36 -76.46
CA LEU A 770 27.14 -59.63 -75.23
C LEU A 770 27.81 -60.43 -74.09
N ASP A 771 27.24 -60.18 -72.89
CA ASP A 771 27.28 -60.94 -71.63
C ASP A 771 28.65 -61.10 -70.89
N GLU A 772 28.75 -61.09 -69.54
CA GLU A 772 27.75 -60.85 -68.47
C GLU A 772 28.42 -60.31 -67.16
N GLU A 773 27.65 -60.24 -66.06
CA GLU A 773 28.05 -59.71 -64.74
C GLU A 773 29.16 -60.50 -64.00
N GLU A 774 29.91 -59.84 -63.10
CA GLU A 774 30.00 -60.11 -61.63
C GLU A 774 30.74 -58.91 -60.96
N ARG A 775 30.14 -58.13 -60.03
CA ARG A 775 29.84 -58.35 -58.59
C ARG A 775 31.05 -58.09 -57.66
N GLU A 776 30.93 -57.44 -56.48
CA GLU A 776 29.80 -56.86 -55.71
C GLU A 776 30.14 -55.42 -55.29
N GLY A 777 29.25 -54.49 -54.91
CA GLY A 777 27.78 -54.35 -54.86
C GLY A 777 27.48 -52.85 -54.57
N GLY A 778 26.38 -52.20 -54.99
CA GLY A 778 24.96 -52.41 -54.62
C GLY A 778 24.50 -51.26 -53.68
N VAL A 779 23.30 -50.64 -53.75
CA VAL A 779 22.02 -50.94 -54.43
C VAL A 779 21.13 -49.67 -54.57
N LYS A 780 20.43 -49.50 -55.73
CA LYS A 780 19.28 -48.57 -56.06
C LYS A 780 19.55 -47.04 -56.12
N SER A 781 19.02 -46.20 -57.02
CA SER A 781 17.79 -46.14 -57.90
C SER A 781 16.52 -45.64 -57.16
N ASP A 782 15.53 -44.92 -57.74
CA ASP A 782 14.97 -44.88 -59.11
C ASP A 782 14.46 -43.49 -59.60
N MET A 783 13.89 -43.43 -60.82
CA MET A 783 13.30 -42.22 -61.46
C MET A 783 11.92 -42.45 -62.12
N CYS A 784 10.92 -41.65 -61.73
CA CYS A 784 9.84 -41.03 -62.54
C CYS A 784 8.75 -41.86 -63.33
N VAL A 785 7.65 -41.15 -63.67
CA VAL A 785 6.63 -41.37 -64.75
C VAL A 785 5.28 -42.10 -64.46
N LEU A 786 4.21 -41.29 -64.40
CA LEU A 786 2.81 -41.40 -64.93
C LEU A 786 1.94 -42.70 -64.91
N CYS A 787 0.63 -42.49 -64.63
CA CYS A 787 -0.59 -42.80 -65.45
C CYS A 787 -1.73 -43.74 -64.94
N HIS A 788 -2.97 -43.40 -65.38
CA HIS A 788 -4.21 -44.22 -65.59
C HIS A 788 -5.14 -44.73 -64.45
N ARG A 789 -6.21 -43.94 -64.17
CA ARG A 789 -7.66 -44.13 -64.52
C ARG A 789 -8.35 -45.54 -64.47
N GLN A 790 -9.51 -45.63 -63.78
CA GLN A 790 -10.87 -46.03 -64.27
C GLN A 790 -11.70 -47.15 -63.53
N GLU A 791 -12.84 -46.74 -62.93
CA GLU A 791 -14.24 -47.31 -62.81
C GLU A 791 -14.61 -48.82 -62.59
N ILE A 792 -15.69 -49.06 -61.79
CA ILE A 792 -17.04 -49.62 -62.20
C ILE A 792 -17.75 -50.80 -61.43
N PHE A 793 -19.04 -50.58 -61.08
CA PHE A 793 -20.25 -51.47 -60.91
C PHE A 793 -20.57 -52.53 -59.78
N THR A 794 -21.90 -52.63 -59.51
CA THR A 794 -22.79 -53.79 -59.12
C THR A 794 -22.81 -54.39 -57.69
N VAL A 795 -23.91 -54.99 -57.14
CA VAL A 795 -25.41 -54.81 -57.16
C VAL A 795 -26.13 -55.85 -56.23
N GLU A 796 -27.46 -55.70 -55.98
CA GLU A 796 -28.42 -56.64 -55.32
C GLU A 796 -28.37 -56.78 -53.77
N LYS A 797 -29.44 -57.17 -53.02
CA LYS A 797 -30.69 -57.92 -53.34
C LYS A 797 -31.93 -57.55 -52.46
N ASN A 798 -33.15 -58.02 -52.79
CA ASN A 798 -34.48 -57.65 -52.23
C ASN A 798 -35.17 -58.71 -51.33
N ILE A 799 -36.32 -58.35 -50.68
CA ILE A 799 -37.58 -59.12 -50.36
C ILE A 799 -38.54 -58.19 -49.54
N GLU A 800 -39.75 -57.73 -49.96
CA GLU A 800 -41.11 -58.35 -50.14
C GLU A 800 -41.95 -58.54 -48.82
N LEU A 801 -43.31 -58.36 -48.67
CA LEU A 801 -44.45 -57.90 -49.51
C LEU A 801 -45.81 -57.65 -48.73
N ALA A 802 -46.67 -56.67 -49.14
CA ALA A 802 -48.17 -56.51 -49.04
C ALA A 802 -48.95 -56.53 -47.65
N ALA A 803 -50.24 -56.13 -47.42
CA ALA A 803 -51.46 -55.66 -48.19
C ALA A 803 -52.50 -54.78 -47.35
N THR A 804 -53.72 -54.42 -47.85
CA THR A 804 -54.77 -53.41 -47.32
C THR A 804 -56.23 -54.01 -47.13
N PRO A 805 -57.46 -53.34 -46.92
CA PRO A 805 -58.02 -51.94 -47.06
C PRO A 805 -59.14 -51.45 -46.01
N ALA A 806 -60.05 -50.47 -46.34
CA ALA A 806 -61.22 -49.87 -45.56
C ALA A 806 -62.28 -49.17 -46.51
N PRO A 807 -63.29 -48.25 -46.20
CA PRO A 807 -63.96 -47.64 -44.98
C PRO A 807 -65.54 -47.34 -45.08
N ALA A 808 -66.12 -46.29 -44.39
CA ALA A 808 -67.34 -45.42 -44.73
C ALA A 808 -68.71 -45.40 -43.82
N PRO A 809 -69.90 -44.69 -44.10
CA PRO A 809 -70.62 -43.64 -43.21
C PRO A 809 -72.26 -43.42 -43.13
N THR A 810 -72.89 -42.41 -42.38
CA THR A 810 -74.23 -41.52 -42.52
C THR A 810 -75.85 -41.78 -42.19
N GLN A 811 -76.73 -40.88 -41.50
CA GLN A 811 -78.24 -40.24 -41.49
C GLN A 811 -79.85 -40.72 -41.16
N PRO A 812 -80.97 -39.87 -40.79
CA PRO A 812 -82.48 -40.12 -40.22
C PRO A 812 -83.89 -39.16 -40.33
N SER A 813 -85.25 -39.47 -39.92
CA SER A 813 -86.53 -38.61 -39.35
C SER A 813 -88.21 -38.71 -39.63
N SER A 814 -89.23 -38.25 -38.70
CA SER A 814 -90.72 -37.57 -38.65
C SER A 814 -92.37 -37.99 -38.73
N GLN A 815 -93.39 -37.37 -37.92
CA GLN A 815 -94.92 -36.82 -37.97
C GLN A 815 -96.53 -37.38 -37.81
N GLU A 816 -97.57 -36.64 -37.12
CA GLU A 816 -99.16 -36.26 -37.13
C GLU A 816 -100.60 -37.13 -36.92
N LEU A 817 -102.03 -36.87 -36.69
CA LEU A 817 -103.29 -35.93 -36.27
C LEU A 817 -104.85 -36.61 -36.13
N ARG A 818 -106.24 -36.25 -35.87
CA ARG A 818 -107.43 -35.22 -35.47
C ARG A 818 -109.02 -35.72 -35.07
N PHE A 819 -110.27 -34.99 -35.01
CA PHE A 819 -111.69 -35.28 -34.24
C PHE A 819 -113.25 -34.65 -34.52
N GLU A 820 -114.54 -35.08 -34.02
CA GLU A 820 -116.05 -34.42 -34.04
C GLU A 820 -117.49 -35.03 -33.32
N HIS A 821 -118.82 -34.47 -33.34
CA HIS A 821 -120.22 -34.84 -32.60
C HIS A 821 -121.80 -34.30 -32.96
N LYS A 822 -123.06 -34.58 -32.29
CA LYS A 822 -124.56 -33.89 -32.16
C LYS A 822 -126.02 -34.75 -32.16
N LEU A 823 -127.44 -34.55 -31.94
CA LEU A 823 -128.74 -33.75 -31.36
C LEU A 823 -130.29 -34.43 -31.57
N ARG A 824 -131.69 -34.18 -31.26
CA ARG A 824 -132.85 -33.44 -30.40
C ARG A 824 -134.53 -33.55 -30.73
N LEU A 825 -135.68 -33.75 -29.85
CA LEU A 825 -137.27 -33.36 -29.90
C LEU A 825 -138.44 -34.01 -28.88
N SER A 826 -139.88 -33.98 -28.68
CA SER A 826 -141.34 -33.41 -29.03
C SER A 826 -142.75 -33.80 -28.14
N PRO A 827 -144.10 -33.30 -28.29
CA PRO A 827 -145.48 -33.41 -27.43
C PRO A 827 -146.99 -33.81 -28.05
N ALA A 828 -148.38 -33.79 -27.66
CA ALA A 828 -149.60 -33.45 -26.65
C ALA A 828 -151.09 -34.22 -26.89
N ARG A 829 -152.47 -34.15 -26.48
CA ARG A 829 -153.72 -33.49 -25.71
C ARG A 829 -155.01 -34.47 -25.25
N GLU A 830 -156.42 -34.42 -24.94
CA GLU A 830 -157.84 -33.69 -24.95
C GLU A 830 -159.16 -34.26 -24.04
N SER A 831 -160.54 -33.86 -24.06
CA SER A 831 -161.76 -34.28 -23.10
C SER A 831 -163.42 -33.96 -23.23
N ALA A 832 -164.51 -34.77 -22.78
CA ALA A 832 -166.05 -34.50 -22.43
C ALA A 832 -166.98 -35.47 -21.50
N GLU A 833 -167.94 -36.36 -21.94
CA GLU A 833 -168.69 -37.40 -21.07
C GLU A 833 -167.70 -38.34 -20.37
N LEU A 834 -166.57 -38.46 -21.04
CA LEU A 834 -165.24 -38.43 -20.49
C LEU A 834 -165.10 -38.02 -19.01
N THR A 835 -165.84 -37.11 -18.37
CA THR A 835 -165.64 -36.77 -16.93
C THR A 835 -165.54 -37.99 -16.01
N ARG A 836 -166.44 -38.97 -16.07
CA ARG A 836 -166.30 -40.18 -15.22
C ARG A 836 -165.16 -41.11 -15.65
N ILE A 837 -164.94 -41.24 -16.96
CA ILE A 837 -163.77 -41.95 -17.50
C ILE A 837 -162.48 -41.22 -17.13
N LYS A 838 -162.51 -39.89 -16.99
CA LYS A 838 -161.42 -38.96 -16.65
C LYS A 838 -161.16 -38.96 -15.16
N ASP A 839 -162.14 -39.19 -14.30
CA ASP A 839 -161.88 -39.40 -12.88
C ASP A 839 -161.08 -40.70 -12.69
N SER A 840 -161.50 -41.81 -13.33
CA SER A 840 -160.75 -43.08 -13.31
C SER A 840 -159.42 -43.03 -14.09
N ASN A 841 -159.40 -42.39 -15.27
CA ASN A 841 -158.21 -42.25 -16.12
C ASN A 841 -157.25 -41.19 -15.57
N THR A 842 -157.69 -40.16 -14.84
CA THR A 842 -156.75 -39.31 -14.07
C THR A 842 -156.22 -40.04 -12.85
N GLN A 843 -156.97 -40.95 -12.23
CA GLN A 843 -156.42 -41.82 -11.18
C GLN A 843 -155.31 -42.74 -11.75
N LEU A 844 -155.56 -43.43 -12.87
CA LEU A 844 -154.55 -44.25 -13.54
C LEU A 844 -153.43 -43.43 -14.20
N GLN A 845 -153.71 -42.23 -14.72
CA GLN A 845 -152.69 -41.32 -15.25
C GLN A 845 -151.87 -40.66 -14.15
N THR A 846 -152.40 -40.42 -12.95
CA THR A 846 -151.60 -39.92 -11.82
C THR A 846 -150.73 -41.03 -11.24
N GLU A 847 -151.19 -42.28 -11.21
CA GLU A 847 -150.35 -43.42 -10.84
C GLU A 847 -149.27 -43.73 -11.89
N ASN A 848 -149.61 -43.72 -13.19
CA ASN A 848 -148.64 -43.93 -14.27
C ASN A 848 -147.68 -42.75 -14.42
N ALA A 849 -148.14 -41.49 -14.28
CA ALA A 849 -147.27 -40.33 -14.22
C ALA A 849 -146.37 -40.36 -12.97
N ARG A 850 -146.87 -40.82 -11.82
CA ARG A 850 -146.05 -41.03 -10.62
C ARG A 850 -144.96 -42.07 -10.88
N LEU A 851 -145.28 -43.25 -11.41
CA LEU A 851 -144.28 -44.27 -11.73
C LEU A 851 -143.28 -43.80 -12.80
N SER A 852 -143.72 -43.01 -13.78
CA SER A 852 -142.85 -42.38 -14.77
C SER A 852 -141.92 -41.33 -14.13
N VAL A 853 -142.42 -40.53 -13.19
CA VAL A 853 -141.62 -39.60 -12.37
C VAL A 853 -140.65 -40.34 -11.45
N ASP A 854 -141.07 -41.44 -10.81
CA ASP A 854 -140.21 -42.26 -9.94
C ASP A 854 -139.08 -42.92 -10.75
N VAL A 855 -139.37 -43.43 -11.95
CA VAL A 855 -138.35 -43.96 -12.89
C VAL A 855 -137.42 -42.85 -13.39
N ALA A 856 -137.95 -41.67 -13.74
CA ALA A 856 -137.13 -40.52 -14.13
C ALA A 856 -136.26 -40.01 -12.97
N ALA A 857 -136.78 -40.00 -11.74
CA ALA A 857 -136.06 -39.62 -10.53
C ALA A 857 -134.92 -40.60 -10.22
N LEU A 858 -135.18 -41.91 -10.25
CA LEU A 858 -134.14 -42.94 -10.10
C LEU A 858 -133.10 -42.88 -11.22
N GLY A 859 -133.50 -42.64 -12.47
CA GLY A 859 -132.58 -42.40 -13.58
C GLY A 859 -131.71 -41.15 -13.38
N SER A 860 -132.29 -40.07 -12.84
CA SER A 860 -131.56 -38.85 -12.47
C SER A 860 -130.60 -39.09 -11.29
N GLN A 861 -130.96 -39.95 -10.34
CA GLN A 861 -130.14 -40.29 -9.19
C GLN A 861 -128.97 -41.20 -9.58
N ILE A 862 -129.19 -42.17 -10.49
CA ILE A 862 -128.14 -43.02 -11.06
C ILE A 862 -127.15 -42.18 -11.88
N THR A 863 -127.63 -41.26 -12.73
CA THR A 863 -126.73 -40.37 -13.49
C THR A 863 -125.99 -39.39 -12.58
N SER A 864 -126.62 -38.87 -11.52
CA SER A 864 -125.97 -38.04 -10.50
C SER A 864 -124.86 -38.81 -9.76
N LEU A 865 -125.16 -40.00 -9.24
CA LEU A 865 -124.18 -40.86 -8.55
C LEU A 865 -123.04 -41.30 -9.48
N ASN A 866 -123.33 -41.62 -10.75
CA ASN A 866 -122.29 -41.95 -11.73
C ASN A 866 -121.40 -40.73 -12.05
N THR A 867 -121.99 -39.52 -12.11
CA THR A 867 -121.22 -38.27 -12.29
C THR A 867 -120.32 -38.00 -11.08
N GLN A 868 -120.82 -38.21 -9.86
CA GLN A 868 -120.02 -38.11 -8.63
C GLN A 868 -118.91 -39.17 -8.58
N HIS A 869 -119.18 -40.41 -9.02
CA HIS A 869 -118.18 -41.48 -9.07
C HIS A 869 -117.06 -41.16 -10.07
N VAL A 870 -117.40 -40.70 -11.28
CA VAL A 870 -116.41 -40.26 -12.27
C VAL A 870 -115.61 -39.05 -11.77
N ALA A 871 -116.25 -38.09 -11.10
CA ALA A 871 -115.54 -36.95 -10.51
C ALA A 871 -114.55 -37.37 -9.39
N LEU A 872 -114.94 -38.30 -8.52
CA LEU A 872 -114.06 -38.87 -7.49
C LEU A 872 -112.94 -39.73 -8.09
N GLN A 873 -113.22 -40.47 -9.16
CA GLN A 873 -112.21 -41.26 -9.88
C GLN A 873 -111.19 -40.34 -10.56
N LEU A 874 -111.62 -39.23 -11.16
CA LEU A 874 -110.75 -38.20 -11.72
C LEU A 874 -109.90 -37.54 -10.63
N ALA A 875 -110.51 -37.11 -9.53
CA ALA A 875 -109.79 -36.52 -8.40
C ALA A 875 -108.75 -37.47 -7.78
N ASN A 876 -109.07 -38.76 -7.62
CA ASN A 876 -108.11 -39.77 -7.18
C ASN A 876 -106.97 -39.98 -8.19
N SER A 877 -107.24 -39.90 -9.50
CA SER A 877 -106.19 -39.97 -10.53
C SER A 877 -105.28 -38.74 -10.54
N GLN A 878 -105.83 -37.55 -10.23
CA GLN A 878 -105.06 -36.31 -10.08
C GLN A 878 -104.17 -36.37 -8.83
N LEU A 879 -104.73 -36.75 -7.66
CA LEU A 879 -103.96 -36.95 -6.42
C LEU A 879 -102.87 -38.02 -6.55
N ALA A 880 -103.10 -39.07 -7.35
CA ALA A 880 -102.08 -40.07 -7.67
C ALA A 880 -100.95 -39.46 -8.52
N ALA A 881 -101.28 -38.68 -9.55
CA ALA A 881 -100.30 -38.01 -10.39
C ALA A 881 -99.49 -36.96 -9.61
N GLU A 882 -100.15 -36.16 -8.75
CA GLU A 882 -99.53 -35.17 -7.85
C GLU A 882 -98.57 -35.83 -6.85
N LYS A 883 -98.95 -36.99 -6.28
CA LYS A 883 -98.06 -37.79 -5.45
C LYS A 883 -96.84 -38.29 -6.25
N ASP A 884 -97.05 -38.78 -7.47
CA ASP A 884 -95.96 -39.30 -8.32
C ASP A 884 -95.06 -38.19 -8.90
N THR A 885 -95.50 -36.92 -8.93
CA THR A 885 -94.61 -35.76 -9.13
C THR A 885 -93.85 -35.42 -7.85
N LEU A 886 -94.53 -35.31 -6.70
CA LEU A 886 -93.88 -34.96 -5.43
C LEU A 886 -92.82 -35.99 -5.01
N LEU A 887 -93.00 -37.27 -5.34
CA LEU A 887 -91.96 -38.29 -5.14
C LEU A 887 -90.71 -38.05 -6.00
N LYS A 888 -90.88 -37.64 -7.27
CA LYS A 888 -89.75 -37.29 -8.16
C LYS A 888 -89.05 -36.01 -7.70
N ASP A 889 -89.80 -35.04 -7.20
CA ASP A 889 -89.24 -33.80 -6.65
C ASP A 889 -88.42 -34.11 -5.38
N ILE A 890 -88.92 -35.00 -4.52
CA ILE A 890 -88.21 -35.51 -3.34
C ILE A 890 -86.93 -36.29 -3.72
N ASP A 891 -87.00 -37.15 -4.75
CA ASP A 891 -85.83 -37.90 -5.23
C ASP A 891 -84.78 -36.95 -5.87
N SER A 892 -85.21 -35.92 -6.60
CA SER A 892 -84.33 -34.87 -7.16
C SER A 892 -83.64 -34.09 -6.04
N LEU A 893 -84.39 -33.62 -5.04
CA LEU A 893 -83.84 -32.90 -3.89
C LEU A 893 -82.88 -33.76 -3.05
N GLN A 894 -83.13 -35.06 -2.92
CA GLN A 894 -82.18 -36.00 -2.29
C GLN A 894 -80.90 -36.16 -3.12
N GLN A 895 -81.00 -36.19 -4.45
CA GLN A 895 -79.83 -36.24 -5.33
C GLN A 895 -79.03 -34.94 -5.31
N GLU A 896 -79.68 -33.78 -5.35
CA GLU A 896 -79.05 -32.46 -5.20
C GLU A 896 -78.35 -32.31 -3.85
N HIS A 897 -79.00 -32.69 -2.75
CA HIS A 897 -78.39 -32.70 -1.41
C HIS A 897 -77.18 -33.64 -1.32
N LYS A 898 -77.23 -34.79 -2.00
CA LYS A 898 -76.08 -35.72 -2.07
C LYS A 898 -74.91 -35.13 -2.86
N HIS A 899 -75.17 -34.43 -3.96
CA HIS A 899 -74.13 -33.71 -4.71
C HIS A 899 -73.53 -32.57 -3.86
N ALA A 900 -74.36 -31.74 -3.22
CA ALA A 900 -73.90 -30.66 -2.35
C ALA A 900 -73.04 -31.15 -1.17
N LEU A 901 -73.36 -32.31 -0.58
CA LEU A 901 -72.49 -32.97 0.42
C LEU A 901 -71.16 -33.44 -0.16
N GLN A 902 -71.15 -33.93 -1.40
CA GLN A 902 -69.93 -34.36 -2.07
C GLN A 902 -69.04 -33.16 -2.45
N ASP A 903 -69.64 -32.05 -2.89
CA ASP A 903 -68.97 -30.78 -3.15
C ASP A 903 -68.42 -30.14 -1.86
N GLN A 904 -69.15 -30.25 -0.74
CA GLN A 904 -68.65 -29.81 0.57
C GLN A 904 -67.37 -30.59 0.98
N VAL A 905 -67.34 -31.89 0.73
CA VAL A 905 -66.16 -32.73 1.05
C VAL A 905 -64.98 -32.42 0.13
N THR A 906 -65.18 -32.18 -1.16
CA THR A 906 -64.08 -31.78 -2.06
C THR A 906 -63.55 -30.40 -1.72
N LEU A 907 -64.41 -29.44 -1.38
CA LEU A 907 -64.01 -28.12 -0.89
C LEU A 907 -63.23 -28.19 0.44
N GLN A 908 -63.62 -29.07 1.36
CA GLN A 908 -62.85 -29.29 2.59
C GLN A 908 -61.46 -29.86 2.28
N CYS A 909 -61.36 -30.89 1.42
CA CYS A 909 -60.06 -31.47 1.05
C CYS A 909 -59.15 -30.45 0.35
N LEU A 910 -59.70 -29.58 -0.50
CA LEU A 910 -58.96 -28.48 -1.12
C LEU A 910 -58.52 -27.42 -0.10
N HIS A 911 -59.36 -27.10 0.90
CA HIS A 911 -59.00 -26.19 1.97
C HIS A 911 -57.89 -26.75 2.88
N ASP A 912 -57.98 -28.03 3.24
CA ASP A 912 -56.98 -28.73 4.04
C ASP A 912 -55.63 -28.81 3.30
N GLN A 913 -55.66 -29.12 1.99
CA GLN A 913 -54.47 -29.11 1.13
C GLN A 913 -53.85 -27.71 1.02
N LEU A 914 -54.63 -26.69 0.70
CA LEU A 914 -54.13 -25.32 0.56
C LEU A 914 -53.57 -24.78 1.88
N SER A 915 -54.13 -25.21 3.02
CA SER A 915 -53.63 -24.88 4.36
C SER A 915 -52.28 -25.57 4.63
N ALA A 916 -52.12 -26.84 4.23
CA ALA A 916 -50.84 -27.55 4.35
C ALA A 916 -49.75 -26.96 3.43
N GLU A 917 -50.11 -26.56 2.22
CA GLU A 917 -49.22 -25.87 1.28
C GLU A 917 -48.79 -24.50 1.82
N TYR A 918 -49.73 -23.71 2.39
CA TYR A 918 -49.42 -22.45 3.05
C TYR A 918 -48.52 -22.63 4.29
N GLU A 919 -48.75 -23.68 5.08
CA GLU A 919 -47.87 -24.05 6.20
C GLU A 919 -46.46 -24.44 5.75
N SER A 920 -46.32 -25.16 4.63
CA SER A 920 -45.00 -25.47 4.05
C SER A 920 -44.30 -24.20 3.60
N LEU A 921 -44.96 -23.40 2.75
CA LEU A 921 -44.40 -22.15 2.24
C LEU A 921 -44.00 -21.18 3.37
N ASN A 922 -44.72 -21.17 4.49
CA ASN A 922 -44.33 -20.37 5.65
C ASN A 922 -43.13 -20.98 6.42
N LYS A 923 -42.97 -22.30 6.50
CA LYS A 923 -41.75 -22.95 7.02
C LYS A 923 -40.55 -22.66 6.12
N ASP A 924 -40.72 -22.72 4.81
CA ASP A 924 -39.66 -22.48 3.82
C ASP A 924 -39.23 -21.00 3.80
N LYS A 925 -40.18 -20.09 3.98
CA LYS A 925 -39.93 -18.65 4.22
C LYS A 925 -39.15 -18.38 5.51
N GLU A 926 -39.42 -19.08 6.62
CA GLU A 926 -38.62 -18.91 7.85
C GLU A 926 -37.23 -19.56 7.74
N GLN A 927 -37.07 -20.64 6.95
CA GLN A 927 -35.77 -21.21 6.58
C GLN A 927 -34.96 -20.24 5.71
N LEU A 928 -35.56 -19.66 4.66
CA LEU A 928 -34.93 -18.62 3.84
C LEU A 928 -34.54 -17.39 4.66
N LYS A 929 -35.38 -16.97 5.62
CA LYS A 929 -35.02 -15.93 6.60
C LYS A 929 -33.88 -16.34 7.54
N ALA A 930 -33.65 -17.62 7.79
CA ALA A 930 -32.48 -18.10 8.54
C ALA A 930 -31.23 -18.01 7.64
N ALA A 931 -31.25 -18.63 6.46
CA ALA A 931 -30.17 -18.54 5.49
C ALA A 931 -29.77 -17.09 5.17
N VAL A 932 -30.72 -16.17 4.99
CA VAL A 932 -30.45 -14.73 4.77
C VAL A 932 -29.87 -14.03 6.01
N ARG A 933 -30.13 -14.50 7.24
CA ARG A 933 -29.45 -14.01 8.45
C ARG A 933 -28.02 -14.56 8.56
N ASP A 934 -27.83 -15.81 8.20
CA ASP A 934 -26.57 -16.53 8.31
C ASP A 934 -25.58 -16.05 7.23
N LEU A 935 -26.01 -15.95 5.96
CA LEU A 935 -25.27 -15.28 4.89
C LEU A 935 -24.94 -13.82 5.21
N ARG A 936 -25.82 -13.10 5.92
CA ARG A 936 -25.53 -11.73 6.41
C ARG A 936 -24.55 -11.70 7.58
N GLN A 937 -24.33 -12.81 8.28
CA GLN A 937 -23.26 -12.94 9.26
C GLN A 937 -21.95 -13.29 8.56
N GLU A 938 -21.93 -14.30 7.69
CA GLU A 938 -20.76 -14.68 6.89
C GLU A 938 -20.21 -13.51 6.07
N LEU A 939 -21.08 -12.69 5.48
CA LEU A 939 -20.69 -11.50 4.72
C LEU A 939 -20.20 -10.33 5.61
N ARG A 940 -20.56 -10.30 6.91
CA ARG A 940 -19.89 -9.43 7.91
C ARG A 940 -18.52 -10.00 8.27
N ASP A 941 -18.45 -11.27 8.65
CA ASP A 941 -17.22 -11.94 9.06
C ASP A 941 -16.15 -11.90 7.96
N THR A 942 -16.55 -12.08 6.70
CA THR A 942 -15.68 -11.96 5.51
C THR A 942 -15.20 -10.52 5.29
N ARG A 943 -16.01 -9.50 5.58
CA ARG A 943 -15.58 -8.09 5.52
C ARG A 943 -14.63 -7.72 6.66
N GLU A 944 -14.85 -8.26 7.86
CA GLU A 944 -13.93 -8.09 8.99
C GLU A 944 -12.59 -8.78 8.71
N GLN A 945 -12.61 -9.97 8.10
CA GLN A 945 -11.39 -10.65 7.59
C GLN A 945 -10.71 -9.87 6.47
N GLN A 946 -11.45 -9.34 5.49
CA GLN A 946 -10.90 -8.48 4.44
C GLN A 946 -10.21 -7.25 5.03
N SER A 947 -10.87 -6.53 5.93
CA SER A 947 -10.30 -5.34 6.56
C SER A 947 -9.07 -5.65 7.40
N ALA A 948 -9.04 -6.79 8.11
CA ALA A 948 -7.86 -7.27 8.84
C ALA A 948 -6.70 -7.65 7.89
N LEU A 949 -6.99 -8.23 6.72
CA LEU A 949 -6.00 -8.54 5.69
C LEU A 949 -5.45 -7.27 5.01
N GLU A 950 -6.31 -6.28 4.72
CA GLU A 950 -5.92 -4.97 4.19
C GLU A 950 -4.99 -4.25 5.18
N GLN A 951 -5.38 -4.19 6.46
CA GLN A 951 -4.54 -3.62 7.52
C GLN A 951 -3.22 -4.39 7.68
N ARG A 952 -3.22 -5.72 7.54
CA ARG A 952 -1.99 -6.53 7.58
C ARG A 952 -1.10 -6.33 6.34
N ILE A 953 -1.67 -6.00 5.18
CA ILE A 953 -0.92 -5.59 3.97
C ILE A 953 -0.29 -4.20 4.18
N GLU A 954 -0.99 -3.28 4.85
CA GLU A 954 -0.45 -1.96 5.22
C GLU A 954 0.71 -2.08 6.23
N GLU A 955 0.58 -2.93 7.26
CA GLU A 955 1.68 -3.29 8.16
C GLU A 955 2.89 -3.90 7.43
N LEU A 956 2.65 -4.83 6.49
CA LEU A 956 3.74 -5.48 5.75
C LEU A 956 4.39 -4.55 4.72
N THR A 957 3.66 -3.62 4.12
CA THR A 957 4.22 -2.63 3.20
C THR A 957 5.00 -1.53 3.93
N THR A 958 4.52 -1.06 5.09
CA THR A 958 5.30 -0.17 5.96
C THR A 958 6.56 -0.83 6.51
N GLN A 959 6.49 -2.09 6.96
CA GLN A 959 7.69 -2.86 7.33
C GLN A 959 8.67 -3.04 6.17
N ASN A 960 8.19 -3.39 4.97
CA ASN A 960 9.02 -3.53 3.78
C ASN A 960 9.69 -2.20 3.38
N ASN A 961 8.98 -1.07 3.48
CA ASN A 961 9.55 0.24 3.23
C ASN A 961 10.62 0.59 4.28
N ASN A 962 10.37 0.38 5.57
CA ASN A 962 11.37 0.58 6.62
C ASN A 962 12.63 -0.29 6.40
N MET A 963 12.45 -1.54 5.95
CA MET A 963 13.56 -2.44 5.60
C MET A 963 14.34 -1.97 4.36
N LYS A 964 13.71 -1.29 3.39
CA LYS A 964 14.43 -0.61 2.30
C LYS A 964 15.24 0.56 2.84
N THR A 965 14.66 1.43 3.67
CA THR A 965 15.37 2.58 4.26
C THR A 965 16.60 2.09 5.03
N CYS A 966 16.46 1.09 5.91
CA CYS A 966 17.60 0.51 6.62
C CYS A 966 18.63 -0.17 5.69
N SER A 967 18.22 -0.67 4.52
CA SER A 967 19.15 -1.20 3.50
C SER A 967 19.86 -0.10 2.71
N GLU A 968 19.21 1.05 2.51
CA GLU A 968 19.76 2.24 1.88
C GLU A 968 20.74 2.91 2.85
N ASP A 969 20.39 3.08 4.12
CA ASP A 969 21.27 3.51 5.20
C ASP A 969 22.51 2.61 5.33
N LEU A 970 22.32 1.28 5.33
CA LEU A 970 23.43 0.32 5.31
C LEU A 970 24.31 0.43 4.05
N SER A 971 23.75 0.84 2.92
CA SER A 971 24.50 1.10 1.69
C SER A 971 25.33 2.38 1.83
N ILE A 972 24.71 3.48 2.29
CA ILE A 972 25.37 4.76 2.56
C ILE A 972 26.52 4.54 3.54
N LEU A 973 26.28 3.92 4.70
CA LEU A 973 27.27 3.67 5.74
C LEU A 973 28.42 2.77 5.26
N ARG A 974 28.16 1.83 4.34
CA ARG A 974 29.21 1.05 3.65
C ARG A 974 30.05 1.91 2.71
N THR A 975 29.45 2.84 1.95
CA THR A 975 30.22 3.77 1.11
C THR A 975 31.04 4.76 1.95
N GLU A 976 30.51 5.22 3.09
CA GLU A 976 31.24 6.07 4.04
C GLU A 976 32.40 5.31 4.69
N HIS A 977 32.18 4.07 5.14
CA HIS A 977 33.26 3.21 5.63
C HIS A 977 34.32 2.98 4.55
N SER A 978 33.94 2.80 3.27
CA SER A 978 34.91 2.67 2.17
C SER A 978 35.72 3.95 1.96
N LYS A 979 35.05 5.11 1.85
CA LYS A 979 35.70 6.43 1.75
C LYS A 979 36.68 6.63 2.90
N LEU A 980 36.24 6.43 4.14
CA LEU A 980 37.06 6.59 5.34
C LEU A 980 38.23 5.59 5.37
N THR A 981 38.04 4.36 4.87
CA THR A 981 39.13 3.37 4.72
C THR A 981 40.18 3.84 3.70
N ASP A 982 39.75 4.43 2.59
CA ASP A 982 40.64 4.97 1.56
C ASP A 982 41.30 6.29 2.02
N ASP A 983 40.61 7.13 2.79
CA ASP A 983 41.20 8.29 3.46
C ASP A 983 42.23 7.88 4.51
N PHE A 984 41.99 6.82 5.29
CA PHE A 984 43.01 6.25 6.17
C PHE A 984 44.22 5.71 5.38
N ARG A 985 44.01 5.03 4.24
CA ARG A 985 45.10 4.59 3.35
C ARG A 985 45.90 5.79 2.81
N ASN A 986 45.21 6.85 2.37
CA ASN A 986 45.82 8.08 1.88
C ASN A 986 46.59 8.83 2.99
N LEU A 987 46.06 8.85 4.21
CA LEU A 987 46.71 9.44 5.39
C LEU A 987 47.96 8.64 5.80
N PHE A 988 47.90 7.30 5.77
CA PHE A 988 49.08 6.45 5.98
C PHE A 988 50.14 6.64 4.87
N ALA A 989 49.71 6.72 3.61
CA ALA A 989 50.62 6.93 2.48
C ALA A 989 51.29 8.32 2.52
N THR A 990 50.56 9.37 2.88
CA THR A 990 51.13 10.72 3.07
C THR A 990 52.00 10.80 4.32
N SER A 991 51.62 10.15 5.42
CA SER A 991 52.46 10.04 6.62
C SER A 991 53.80 9.35 6.34
N ASP A 992 53.81 8.23 5.60
CA ASP A 992 55.07 7.54 5.28
C ASP A 992 55.89 8.30 4.21
N ARG A 993 55.25 9.04 3.29
CA ARG A 993 55.95 10.02 2.42
C ARG A 993 56.64 11.10 3.25
N PHE A 994 55.93 11.82 4.13
CA PHE A 994 56.52 12.85 4.99
C PHE A 994 57.63 12.29 5.90
N LYS A 995 57.48 11.07 6.38
CA LYS A 995 58.50 10.35 7.17
C LYS A 995 59.75 10.01 6.36
N ASN A 996 59.62 9.76 5.05
CA ASN A 996 60.75 9.54 4.15
C ASN A 996 61.38 10.87 3.66
N GLU A 997 60.57 11.91 3.44
CA GLU A 997 61.04 13.29 3.21
C GLU A 997 61.81 13.82 4.43
N TYR A 998 61.32 13.58 5.65
CA TYR A 998 62.02 13.94 6.89
C TYR A 998 63.38 13.23 7.02
N LYS A 999 63.47 11.93 6.68
CA LYS A 999 64.77 11.22 6.63
C LYS A 999 65.71 11.88 5.61
N ASN A 1000 65.23 12.14 4.39
CA ASN A 1000 66.00 12.76 3.32
C ASN A 1000 66.51 14.15 3.73
N ILE A 1001 65.65 15.00 4.31
CA ILE A 1001 66.03 16.32 4.86
C ILE A 1001 67.03 16.16 6.02
N GLN A 1002 66.88 15.15 6.89
CA GLN A 1002 67.83 14.88 7.97
C GLN A 1002 69.19 14.39 7.43
N GLU A 1003 69.22 13.66 6.32
CA GLU A 1003 70.44 13.23 5.64
C GLU A 1003 71.12 14.38 4.88
N GLN A 1004 70.36 15.20 4.17
CA GLN A 1004 70.85 16.45 3.58
C GLN A 1004 71.41 17.39 4.66
N TYR A 1005 70.75 17.53 5.81
CA TYR A 1005 71.27 18.30 6.94
C TYR A 1005 72.58 17.72 7.49
N LYS A 1006 72.73 16.39 7.58
CA LYS A 1006 74.01 15.75 7.94
C LYS A 1006 75.10 16.07 6.91
N MET A 1007 74.80 15.97 5.61
CA MET A 1007 75.73 16.30 4.51
C MET A 1007 76.17 17.77 4.59
N VAL A 1008 75.24 18.72 4.58
CA VAL A 1008 75.53 20.15 4.67
C VAL A 1008 76.27 20.51 5.97
N ARG A 1009 76.02 19.81 7.07
CA ARG A 1009 76.79 19.98 8.33
C ARG A 1009 78.22 19.46 8.21
N MET A 1010 78.46 18.35 7.51
CA MET A 1010 79.82 17.86 7.23
C MET A 1010 80.56 18.78 6.26
N GLU A 1011 79.90 19.22 5.19
CA GLU A 1011 80.42 20.21 4.23
C GLU A 1011 80.77 21.54 4.92
N HIS A 1012 79.87 22.08 5.75
CA HIS A 1012 80.14 23.28 6.54
C HIS A 1012 81.33 23.08 7.49
N SER A 1013 81.48 21.90 8.09
CA SER A 1013 82.62 21.59 8.96
C SER A 1013 83.94 21.51 8.17
N SER A 1014 83.91 20.94 6.96
CA SER A 1014 85.05 20.88 6.04
C SER A 1014 85.44 22.26 5.49
N LEU A 1015 84.46 23.04 5.03
CA LEU A 1015 84.67 24.41 4.55
C LEU A 1015 85.16 25.33 5.68
N LYS A 1016 84.70 25.11 6.92
CA LYS A 1016 85.21 25.83 8.09
C LYS A 1016 86.67 25.48 8.39
N LEU A 1017 87.06 24.21 8.28
CA LEU A 1017 88.46 23.78 8.41
C LEU A 1017 89.32 24.42 7.31
N GLN A 1018 88.90 24.31 6.04
CA GLN A 1018 89.58 24.91 4.90
C GLN A 1018 89.72 26.44 5.03
N ASN A 1019 88.70 27.12 5.58
CA ASN A 1019 88.76 28.56 5.85
C ASN A 1019 89.75 28.89 6.99
N THR A 1020 89.86 28.04 8.02
CA THR A 1020 90.92 28.21 9.04
C THR A 1020 92.32 27.92 8.50
N GLU A 1021 92.47 26.97 7.57
CA GLU A 1021 93.73 26.68 6.87
C GLU A 1021 94.15 27.86 5.97
N LEU A 1022 93.26 28.32 5.09
CA LEU A 1022 93.47 29.49 4.22
C LEU A 1022 93.70 30.79 5.01
N SER A 1023 93.05 30.96 6.17
CA SER A 1023 93.34 32.07 7.09
C SER A 1023 94.72 31.94 7.72
N GLY A 1024 95.15 30.72 8.07
CA GLY A 1024 96.53 30.43 8.50
C GLY A 1024 97.56 30.77 7.43
N GLU A 1025 97.34 30.34 6.17
CA GLU A 1025 98.18 30.69 5.03
C GLU A 1025 98.21 32.19 4.76
N LEU A 1026 97.05 32.87 4.79
CA LEU A 1026 96.94 34.32 4.60
C LEU A 1026 97.70 35.08 5.69
N ASN A 1027 97.63 34.64 6.95
CA ASN A 1027 98.42 35.23 8.04
C ASN A 1027 99.92 34.99 7.84
N ALA A 1028 100.33 33.78 7.46
CA ALA A 1028 101.74 33.49 7.14
C ALA A 1028 102.25 34.31 5.95
N LYS A 1029 101.41 34.57 4.94
CA LYS A 1029 101.72 35.46 3.81
C LYS A 1029 101.74 36.93 4.20
N SER A 1030 100.86 37.36 5.11
CA SER A 1030 100.86 38.71 5.68
C SER A 1030 102.14 38.97 6.48
N ASP A 1031 102.58 38.00 7.29
CA ASP A 1031 103.88 38.07 7.99
C ASP A 1031 105.07 38.01 7.03
N GLN A 1032 105.01 37.18 5.98
CA GLN A 1032 106.04 37.19 4.92
C GLN A 1032 106.13 38.56 4.25
N VAL A 1033 105.00 39.20 3.93
CA VAL A 1033 104.93 40.57 3.40
C VAL A 1033 105.45 41.59 4.41
N ARG A 1034 105.11 41.47 5.70
CA ARG A 1034 105.61 42.34 6.78
C ARG A 1034 107.12 42.26 6.94
N CYS A 1035 107.70 41.06 6.89
CA CYS A 1035 109.15 40.86 6.87
C CYS A 1035 109.79 41.47 5.61
N LEU A 1036 109.21 41.25 4.43
CA LEU A 1036 109.70 41.84 3.18
C LEU A 1036 109.58 43.37 3.17
N GLN A 1037 108.55 43.95 3.78
CA GLN A 1037 108.41 45.40 3.98
C GLN A 1037 109.51 45.93 4.92
N MET A 1038 109.81 45.22 6.02
CA MET A 1038 110.91 45.59 6.92
C MET A 1038 112.28 45.55 6.22
N GLU A 1039 112.55 44.51 5.42
CA GLU A 1039 113.79 44.46 4.61
C GLU A 1039 113.81 45.54 3.52
N TYR A 1040 112.69 45.77 2.84
CA TYR A 1040 112.56 46.86 1.87
C TYR A 1040 112.83 48.23 2.52
N SER A 1041 112.29 48.51 3.70
CA SER A 1041 112.56 49.76 4.43
C SER A 1041 114.03 49.88 4.87
N LYS A 1042 114.69 48.79 5.29
CA LYS A 1042 116.15 48.80 5.56
C LYS A 1042 116.96 49.11 4.30
N VAL A 1043 116.60 48.50 3.17
CA VAL A 1043 117.26 48.74 1.88
C VAL A 1043 116.99 50.16 1.39
N GLN A 1044 115.76 50.67 1.51
CA GLN A 1044 115.39 52.04 1.19
C GLN A 1044 116.20 53.04 2.04
N GLN A 1045 116.26 52.87 3.37
CA GLN A 1045 117.07 53.71 4.25
C GLN A 1045 118.56 53.67 3.86
N ARG A 1046 119.09 52.49 3.49
CA ARG A 1046 120.46 52.36 2.99
C ARG A 1046 120.66 53.08 1.65
N CYS A 1047 119.68 53.04 0.75
CA CYS A 1047 119.71 53.80 -0.50
C CYS A 1047 119.59 55.31 -0.27
N GLU A 1048 118.75 55.76 0.66
CA GLU A 1048 118.61 57.17 1.06
C GLU A 1048 119.92 57.70 1.67
N MET A 1049 120.54 56.94 2.59
CA MET A 1049 121.87 57.24 3.11
C MET A 1049 122.95 57.28 2.01
N LEU A 1050 122.90 56.38 1.03
CA LEU A 1050 123.82 56.39 -0.11
C LEU A 1050 123.56 57.57 -1.05
N ILE A 1051 122.31 57.97 -1.26
CA ILE A 1051 121.95 59.16 -2.06
C ILE A 1051 122.40 60.43 -1.33
N GLN A 1052 122.24 60.51 0.00
CA GLN A 1052 122.74 61.63 0.79
C GLN A 1052 124.27 61.69 0.74
N ASN A 1053 124.98 60.60 1.05
CA ASN A 1053 126.44 60.55 0.95
C ASN A 1053 126.93 60.91 -0.47
N ASN A 1054 126.23 60.47 -1.52
CA ASN A 1054 126.58 60.80 -2.89
C ASN A 1054 126.27 62.26 -3.24
N ALA A 1055 125.22 62.86 -2.68
CA ALA A 1055 124.93 64.29 -2.84
C ALA A 1055 125.92 65.18 -2.07
N GLU A 1056 126.37 64.73 -0.90
CA GLU A 1056 127.44 65.35 -0.12
C GLU A 1056 128.77 65.29 -0.91
N LEU A 1057 129.17 64.10 -1.39
CA LEU A 1057 130.35 63.92 -2.26
C LEU A 1057 130.25 64.73 -3.57
N ASP A 1058 129.07 64.83 -4.17
CA ASP A 1058 128.86 65.63 -5.38
C ASP A 1058 128.82 67.14 -5.08
N SER A 1059 128.62 67.55 -3.82
CA SER A 1059 128.79 68.93 -3.34
C SER A 1059 130.26 69.25 -3.05
N GLU A 1060 131.00 68.34 -2.43
CA GLU A 1060 132.46 68.44 -2.24
C GLU A 1060 133.19 68.48 -3.59
N ARG A 1061 132.79 67.61 -4.52
CA ARG A 1061 133.26 67.60 -5.91
C ARG A 1061 132.95 68.90 -6.64
N LYS A 1062 131.77 69.51 -6.43
CA LYS A 1062 131.44 70.82 -7.02
C LYS A 1062 132.31 71.92 -6.42
N ALA A 1063 132.45 71.99 -5.10
CA ALA A 1063 133.36 72.93 -4.45
C ALA A 1063 134.82 72.76 -4.92
N LEU A 1064 135.28 71.51 -5.10
CA LEU A 1064 136.60 71.21 -5.65
C LEU A 1064 136.72 71.63 -7.13
N MET A 1065 135.69 71.42 -7.94
CA MET A 1065 135.63 71.86 -9.33
C MET A 1065 135.55 73.39 -9.47
N ASP A 1066 134.89 74.09 -8.55
CA ASP A 1066 134.86 75.55 -8.49
C ASP A 1066 136.24 76.10 -8.09
N ASN A 1067 136.90 75.48 -7.10
CA ASN A 1067 138.29 75.79 -6.74
C ASN A 1067 139.25 75.55 -7.91
N VAL A 1068 139.12 74.43 -8.63
CA VAL A 1068 139.89 74.14 -9.86
C VAL A 1068 139.56 75.14 -10.98
N SER A 1069 138.31 75.57 -11.11
CA SER A 1069 137.89 76.55 -12.13
C SER A 1069 138.41 77.95 -11.82
N GLN A 1070 138.47 78.36 -10.55
CA GLN A 1070 139.15 79.59 -10.13
C GLN A 1070 140.66 79.51 -10.43
N LEU A 1071 141.30 78.37 -10.14
CA LEU A 1071 142.72 78.16 -10.43
C LEU A 1071 143.00 78.15 -11.95
N LEU A 1072 142.11 77.56 -12.75
CA LEU A 1072 142.17 77.61 -14.21
C LEU A 1072 141.91 79.01 -14.77
N SER A 1073 141.03 79.81 -14.15
CA SER A 1073 140.83 81.22 -14.53
C SER A 1073 142.10 82.04 -14.28
N GLN A 1074 142.75 81.86 -13.12
CA GLN A 1074 144.03 82.49 -12.81
C GLN A 1074 145.13 82.05 -13.80
N TYR A 1075 145.14 80.77 -14.19
CA TYR A 1075 146.06 80.26 -15.21
C TYR A 1075 145.76 80.81 -16.62
N GLN A 1076 144.49 81.01 -16.97
CA GLN A 1076 144.07 81.59 -18.24
C GLN A 1076 144.36 83.10 -18.32
N GLU A 1077 144.27 83.85 -17.22
CA GLU A 1077 144.74 85.24 -17.17
C GLU A 1077 146.26 85.30 -17.41
N LEU A 1078 147.05 84.44 -16.77
CA LEU A 1078 148.49 84.31 -17.04
C LEU A 1078 148.78 83.92 -18.50
N LEU A 1079 148.03 82.97 -19.06
CA LEU A 1079 148.21 82.51 -20.43
C LEU A 1079 147.81 83.58 -21.45
N ALA A 1080 146.77 84.38 -21.18
CA ALA A 1080 146.36 85.49 -22.03
C ALA A 1080 147.45 86.57 -22.10
N ILE A 1081 148.07 86.91 -20.97
CA ILE A 1081 149.24 87.80 -20.90
C ILE A 1081 150.38 87.25 -21.77
N SER A 1082 150.73 85.95 -21.61
CA SER A 1082 151.79 85.31 -22.39
C SER A 1082 151.49 85.17 -23.90
N LEU A 1083 150.22 85.08 -24.29
CA LEU A 1083 149.82 85.00 -25.70
C LEU A 1083 149.80 86.37 -26.39
N GLU A 1084 149.53 87.45 -25.66
CA GLU A 1084 149.62 88.81 -26.22
C GLU A 1084 151.10 89.18 -26.48
N ASP A 1085 152.02 88.79 -25.58
CA ASP A 1085 153.47 88.83 -25.85
C ASP A 1085 153.85 88.03 -27.10
N LYS A 1086 153.27 86.82 -27.28
CA LYS A 1086 153.60 85.95 -28.42
C LYS A 1086 153.05 86.45 -29.76
N LYS A 1087 151.90 87.14 -29.78
CA LYS A 1087 151.44 87.87 -30.99
C LYS A 1087 152.50 88.87 -31.43
N HIS A 1088 153.04 89.65 -30.48
CA HIS A 1088 154.02 90.69 -30.74
C HIS A 1088 155.25 90.15 -31.51
N PHE A 1089 155.77 88.98 -31.14
CA PHE A 1089 156.87 88.32 -31.86
C PHE A 1089 156.48 87.82 -33.27
N HIS A 1090 155.27 87.32 -33.47
CA HIS A 1090 154.87 86.72 -34.76
C HIS A 1090 154.60 87.79 -35.84
N GLU A 1091 154.21 89.01 -35.44
CA GLU A 1091 154.14 90.16 -36.37
C GLU A 1091 155.53 90.61 -36.85
N GLU A 1092 156.59 90.41 -36.07
CA GLU A 1092 157.97 90.62 -36.54
C GLU A 1092 158.39 89.55 -37.56
N GLU A 1093 158.13 88.27 -37.29
CA GLU A 1093 158.50 87.14 -38.16
C GLU A 1093 157.90 87.25 -39.57
N LYS A 1094 156.63 87.69 -39.67
CA LYS A 1094 155.97 87.99 -40.94
C LYS A 1094 156.72 89.06 -41.76
N ASN A 1095 157.20 90.11 -41.10
CA ASN A 1095 157.98 91.18 -41.74
C ASN A 1095 159.36 90.73 -42.24
N TYR A 1096 159.87 89.56 -41.81
CA TYR A 1096 161.08 88.95 -42.39
C TYR A 1096 160.76 88.02 -43.57
N THR A 1097 159.71 87.20 -43.48
CA THR A 1097 159.35 86.26 -44.55
C THR A 1097 158.91 86.94 -45.85
N GLU A 1098 158.25 88.10 -45.80
CA GLU A 1098 157.90 88.89 -47.00
C GLU A 1098 159.16 89.42 -47.74
N ARG A 1099 160.25 89.73 -47.01
CA ARG A 1099 161.53 90.14 -47.61
C ARG A 1099 162.23 88.99 -48.35
N VAL A 1100 162.18 87.77 -47.82
CA VAL A 1100 162.79 86.57 -48.44
C VAL A 1100 162.13 86.22 -49.78
N HIS A 1101 160.80 86.37 -49.89
CA HIS A 1101 160.08 86.12 -51.15
C HIS A 1101 160.43 87.13 -52.25
N SER A 1102 160.77 88.37 -51.89
CA SER A 1102 161.28 89.38 -52.83
C SER A 1102 162.63 88.95 -53.44
N LEU A 1103 163.53 88.42 -52.61
CA LEU A 1103 164.86 87.97 -53.05
C LEU A 1103 164.81 86.73 -53.96
N LYS A 1104 163.91 85.76 -53.70
CA LYS A 1104 163.71 84.61 -54.61
C LYS A 1104 163.34 85.04 -56.04
N ARG A 1105 162.43 86.02 -56.19
CA ARG A 1105 162.02 86.56 -57.49
C ARG A 1105 163.10 87.39 -58.20
N GLN A 1106 164.16 87.81 -57.50
CA GLN A 1106 165.34 88.41 -58.12
C GLN A 1106 166.31 87.35 -58.66
N LYS A 1107 166.33 86.14 -58.08
CA LYS A 1107 167.17 85.02 -58.55
C LYS A 1107 166.69 84.46 -59.89
N GLU A 1108 165.39 84.18 -60.04
CA GLU A 1108 164.82 83.67 -61.30
C GLU A 1108 165.14 84.61 -62.47
N LYS A 1109 165.00 85.92 -62.26
CA LYS A 1109 165.32 86.99 -63.22
C LYS A 1109 166.81 87.21 -63.49
N LEU A 1110 167.70 86.49 -62.81
CA LEU A 1110 169.14 86.39 -63.15
C LEU A 1110 169.42 85.13 -63.97
N GLU A 1111 168.74 84.03 -63.68
CA GLU A 1111 168.96 82.74 -64.36
C GLU A 1111 168.40 82.76 -65.80
N GLU A 1112 167.21 83.33 -66.04
CA GLU A 1112 166.70 83.58 -67.40
C GLU A 1112 167.63 84.51 -68.19
N LYS A 1113 168.12 85.58 -67.55
CA LYS A 1113 168.99 86.58 -68.18
C LYS A 1113 170.37 86.04 -68.58
N ILE A 1114 170.85 84.95 -67.99
CA ILE A 1114 172.11 84.32 -68.42
C ILE A 1114 171.90 83.50 -69.70
N MET A 1115 170.79 82.77 -69.83
CA MET A 1115 170.49 82.02 -71.06
C MET A 1115 170.12 82.96 -72.22
N GLU A 1116 169.30 83.98 -71.97
CA GLU A 1116 168.87 84.93 -73.02
C GLU A 1116 169.89 86.06 -73.28
N HIS A 1117 171.02 86.12 -72.57
CA HIS A 1117 172.18 86.93 -72.98
C HIS A 1117 172.90 86.36 -74.22
N TYR A 1118 172.49 85.19 -74.72
CA TYR A 1118 172.76 84.82 -76.11
C TYR A 1118 171.91 85.61 -77.14
N LYS A 1119 170.92 86.47 -76.76
CA LYS A 1119 170.24 87.44 -77.67
C LYS A 1119 169.52 88.76 -77.19
N LYS A 1120 169.53 89.21 -75.91
CA LYS A 1120 169.47 90.65 -75.38
C LYS A 1120 168.13 91.51 -75.14
N SER A 1121 167.87 92.00 -73.88
CA SER A 1121 167.46 93.41 -73.36
C SER A 1121 166.05 93.95 -72.76
N GLU A 1122 165.96 94.33 -71.43
CA GLU A 1122 165.36 95.54 -70.60
C GLU A 1122 163.84 95.80 -69.99
N THR A 1123 163.54 96.26 -68.67
CA THR A 1123 162.14 96.59 -67.94
C THR A 1123 161.94 97.19 -66.41
N THR A 1124 160.72 97.53 -65.76
CA THR A 1124 160.33 98.25 -64.38
C THR A 1124 158.95 97.84 -63.55
N VAL A 1125 158.13 98.37 -62.49
CA VAL A 1125 157.84 99.44 -61.34
C VAL A 1125 156.48 99.13 -60.42
N HIS A 1126 155.72 99.63 -59.30
CA HIS A 1126 155.47 100.52 -57.99
C HIS A 1126 154.04 100.22 -57.18
N LYS A 1127 153.29 100.72 -56.06
CA LYS A 1127 153.13 101.50 -54.66
C LYS A 1127 151.59 101.39 -54.01
N LYS A 1128 150.84 101.75 -52.83
CA LYS A 1128 150.59 102.52 -51.45
C LYS A 1128 149.40 101.88 -50.46
N LYS A 1129 148.60 102.24 -49.32
CA LYS A 1129 148.20 103.24 -48.14
C LYS A 1129 147.05 102.79 -47.01
N PRO A 1130 146.81 103.30 -45.69
CA PRO A 1130 145.82 102.84 -44.54
C PRO A 1130 144.86 103.84 -43.60
N PHE A 1131 144.07 103.44 -42.48
CA PHE A 1131 143.16 104.29 -41.45
C PHE A 1131 142.48 103.67 -40.05
N ALA A 1132 141.65 104.37 -39.12
CA ALA A 1132 141.00 103.98 -37.72
C ALA A 1132 139.74 104.89 -37.10
N SER A 1133 138.98 104.97 -35.89
CA SER A 1133 138.58 104.41 -34.45
C SER A 1133 137.32 105.20 -33.70
N MET A 1134 136.65 105.21 -32.43
CA MET A 1134 136.24 104.44 -31.10
C MET A 1134 135.32 105.23 -29.94
N LEU A 1135 134.36 104.69 -29.03
CA LEU A 1135 133.70 105.31 -27.70
C LEU A 1135 132.69 104.51 -26.64
N VAL A 1136 132.06 105.06 -25.48
CA VAL A 1136 131.55 104.37 -24.13
C VAL A 1136 130.41 104.91 -23.03
N ARG A 1137 129.64 104.04 -22.23
CA ARG A 1137 128.94 103.93 -20.78
C ARG A 1137 127.77 104.76 -20.01
N ARG A 1138 126.88 104.12 -19.13
CA ARG A 1138 126.33 104.52 -17.72
C ARG A 1138 125.35 103.55 -16.88
N VAL A 1139 124.93 103.85 -15.59
CA VAL A 1139 124.30 102.93 -14.52
C VAL A 1139 123.38 103.56 -13.37
N LYS A 1140 122.43 102.82 -12.70
CA LYS A 1140 121.82 102.93 -11.28
C LYS A 1140 120.65 101.87 -11.02
N LYS A 1141 119.90 101.65 -9.89
CA LYS A 1141 120.05 101.51 -8.37
C LYS A 1141 118.67 101.22 -7.63
N ALA A 1142 118.53 100.27 -6.64
CA ALA A 1142 117.56 100.22 -5.44
C ALA A 1142 117.41 98.83 -4.71
N SER A 1143 116.73 98.71 -3.53
CA SER A 1143 116.54 97.46 -2.70
C SER A 1143 115.42 97.51 -1.60
N SER A 1144 115.07 96.35 -0.99
CA SER A 1144 114.16 95.98 0.17
C SER A 1144 112.61 96.03 -0.03
N ASP A 1145 111.70 95.30 0.67
CA ASP A 1145 111.75 94.50 1.94
C ASP A 1145 110.57 93.45 2.14
N LEU A 1146 110.61 92.64 3.23
CA LEU A 1146 109.49 92.01 4.03
C LEU A 1146 108.62 90.73 3.65
N MET A 1147 108.72 89.70 4.53
CA MET A 1147 107.76 88.70 5.11
C MET A 1147 106.56 87.99 4.39
N ASN A 1148 106.70 86.65 4.22
CA ASN A 1148 105.99 85.50 4.88
C ASN A 1148 104.46 85.14 4.68
N LYS A 1149 104.20 83.82 4.50
CA LYS A 1149 102.93 83.00 4.55
C LYS A 1149 101.94 82.99 3.34
N VAL A 1150 101.01 81.99 3.37
CA VAL A 1150 99.85 81.70 2.45
C VAL A 1150 100.20 80.85 1.20
N PRO A 1151 99.35 79.91 0.65
CA PRO A 1151 98.24 79.07 1.17
C PRO A 1151 98.32 77.55 0.77
N SER A 1152 97.23 76.78 0.94
CA SER A 1152 96.90 75.63 0.06
C SER A 1152 95.39 75.30 0.02
N ARG A 1153 94.92 74.72 -1.11
CA ARG A 1153 93.69 73.89 -1.31
C ARG A 1153 92.30 74.56 -1.33
N ASN A 1154 91.54 74.45 -2.45
CA ASN A 1154 90.29 73.65 -2.58
C ASN A 1154 89.71 73.55 -4.03
N ARG A 1155 88.63 72.77 -4.21
CA ARG A 1155 87.94 72.31 -5.45
C ARG A 1155 87.10 73.33 -6.25
N ARG A 1156 86.93 73.07 -7.56
CA ARG A 1156 85.71 73.18 -8.41
C ARG A 1156 85.97 72.45 -9.77
N SER A 1157 85.01 71.99 -10.58
CA SER A 1157 83.58 71.61 -10.38
C SER A 1157 83.04 70.83 -11.61
N TRP A 1158 82.16 69.85 -11.40
CA TRP A 1158 81.34 69.18 -12.46
C TRP A 1158 82.22 68.48 -13.54
N VAL A 1159 81.83 67.99 -14.75
CA VAL A 1159 80.72 68.24 -15.71
C VAL A 1159 80.26 66.90 -16.37
N ASP A 1160 79.11 66.97 -17.05
CA ASP A 1160 78.10 65.93 -17.35
C ASP A 1160 78.23 65.34 -18.80
N ASP A 1161 77.34 64.53 -19.42
CA ASP A 1161 75.93 64.15 -19.22
C ASP A 1161 75.63 62.72 -19.81
N ALA A 1162 74.37 62.25 -19.67
CA ALA A 1162 73.68 61.15 -20.35
C ALA A 1162 73.93 59.71 -19.83
N ARG A 1163 72.90 58.90 -19.51
CA ARG A 1163 71.43 59.16 -19.49
C ARG A 1163 70.66 58.12 -18.64
N THR A 1164 69.34 58.33 -18.54
CA THR A 1164 68.28 57.50 -17.88
C THR A 1164 68.13 57.69 -16.37
N ASN A 1165 66.90 57.52 -15.89
CA ASN A 1165 66.37 58.21 -14.71
C ASN A 1165 65.37 57.35 -13.93
N SER A 1166 65.29 57.53 -12.61
CA SER A 1166 64.36 56.82 -11.71
C SER A 1166 64.05 57.66 -10.48
N GLN A 1167 62.77 57.98 -10.26
CA GLN A 1167 62.27 58.63 -9.05
C GLN A 1167 60.74 58.53 -8.97
N PHE A 1168 60.18 58.12 -7.82
CA PHE A 1168 59.12 58.88 -7.12
C PHE A 1168 58.87 58.39 -5.69
N VAL A 1169 58.11 59.18 -4.93
CA VAL A 1169 57.80 59.03 -3.50
C VAL A 1169 56.37 59.52 -3.24
N ILE A 1170 55.56 58.73 -2.52
CA ILE A 1170 54.28 59.06 -1.81
C ILE A 1170 53.19 59.83 -2.62
N GLY A 1171 51.97 59.28 -2.70
CA GLY A 1171 50.75 60.09 -2.91
C GLY A 1171 49.50 59.37 -3.46
N SER A 1172 48.41 59.41 -2.67
CA SER A 1172 46.96 59.38 -3.00
C SER A 1172 46.35 58.44 -4.07
N GLU A 1173 45.37 57.65 -3.58
CA GLU A 1173 43.95 57.57 -4.03
C GLU A 1173 43.59 57.36 -5.52
N SER A 1174 42.83 56.28 -5.81
CA SER A 1174 41.43 56.38 -6.27
C SER A 1174 40.74 55.01 -6.51
N GLY A 1175 39.48 54.88 -6.05
CA GLY A 1175 38.39 54.18 -6.75
C GLY A 1175 38.18 52.67 -6.59
N GLY A 1176 36.93 52.27 -6.27
CA GLY A 1176 36.37 50.98 -6.75
C GLY A 1176 35.54 50.10 -5.79
N ASN A 1177 34.34 50.54 -5.43
CA ASN A 1177 33.13 49.76 -5.09
C ASN A 1177 33.15 48.52 -4.13
N GLU A 1178 32.38 48.69 -3.04
CA GLU A 1178 31.22 47.87 -2.64
C GLU A 1178 31.37 46.36 -2.34
N SER A 1179 31.30 46.03 -1.05
CA SER A 1179 30.46 44.93 -0.55
C SER A 1179 29.97 45.28 0.87
N ASP A 1180 28.65 45.30 1.07
CA ASP A 1180 27.98 45.59 2.35
C ASP A 1180 27.39 44.31 2.98
N ASN A 1181 26.90 44.40 4.22
CA ASN A 1181 26.13 43.41 4.98
C ASN A 1181 26.83 42.12 5.52
N SER A 1182 27.31 42.27 6.76
CA SER A 1182 26.71 41.70 8.00
C SER A 1182 26.70 40.19 8.33
N ASN A 1183 26.97 39.95 9.63
CA ASN A 1183 26.62 38.81 10.49
C ASN A 1183 27.30 37.44 10.25
N GLU A 1184 27.72 36.69 11.28
CA GLU A 1184 27.77 36.95 12.73
C GLU A 1184 28.87 36.09 13.41
N GLU A 1185 29.46 36.55 14.53
CA GLU A 1185 30.40 35.78 15.37
C GLU A 1185 29.77 35.40 16.73
N PRO A 1186 30.24 34.32 17.39
CA PRO A 1186 29.50 33.69 18.49
C PRO A 1186 29.89 34.15 19.92
N LEU A 1187 28.90 34.04 20.83
CA LEU A 1187 29.02 33.72 22.25
C LEU A 1187 29.96 34.56 23.15
N SER A 1188 29.36 35.40 24.01
CA SER A 1188 29.39 35.22 25.48
C SER A 1188 28.87 36.47 26.24
N ILE A 1189 28.01 36.28 27.25
CA ILE A 1189 28.12 36.82 28.62
C ILE A 1189 26.82 36.57 29.43
N ALA A 1190 27.02 36.46 30.75
CA ALA A 1190 26.11 36.21 31.87
C ALA A 1190 24.62 36.65 31.80
N SER A 1191 23.83 36.02 32.68
CA SER A 1191 22.61 36.60 33.25
C SER A 1191 22.51 36.23 34.74
N ASP A 1192 22.40 37.24 35.60
CA ASP A 1192 22.18 37.06 37.04
C ASP A 1192 20.74 36.61 37.33
N THR A 1193 20.56 35.76 38.35
CA THR A 1193 19.34 35.81 39.16
C THR A 1193 19.57 35.24 40.56
N HIS A 1194 19.78 36.10 41.55
CA HIS A 1194 19.65 35.73 42.95
C HIS A 1194 18.18 35.50 43.31
N LEU A 1195 17.88 34.43 44.05
CA LEU A 1195 17.11 34.49 45.31
C LEU A 1195 17.06 33.11 45.99
N LEU A 1196 17.76 32.96 47.11
CA LEU A 1196 17.63 31.82 48.04
C LEU A 1196 17.45 32.35 49.47
N GLN A 1197 16.32 32.02 50.10
CA GLN A 1197 16.18 31.96 51.56
C GLN A 1197 14.84 31.34 51.97
N ARG A 1198 14.86 30.17 52.64
CA ARG A 1198 14.65 30.05 54.09
C ARG A 1198 15.02 28.64 54.59
N ASN A 1199 15.21 28.50 55.90
CA ASN A 1199 15.86 27.33 56.52
C ASN A 1199 14.94 26.15 56.86
N VAL A 1200 15.55 24.97 56.85
CA VAL A 1200 15.13 23.72 57.48
C VAL A 1200 15.13 23.83 59.02
N PRO A 1201 14.32 23.02 59.72
CA PRO A 1201 14.77 22.40 60.96
C PRO A 1201 14.70 20.86 60.96
N LEU A 1202 15.76 20.28 61.55
CA LEU A 1202 15.96 18.93 62.14
C LEU A 1202 14.69 18.08 62.40
N ARG A 1203 14.70 16.72 62.38
CA ARG A 1203 15.79 15.74 62.68
C ARG A 1203 15.30 14.30 62.35
N GLN A 1204 16.23 13.33 62.22
CA GLN A 1204 16.15 11.90 62.65
C GLN A 1204 14.86 11.05 62.36
N SER A 1205 14.93 9.78 61.94
CA SER A 1205 16.05 8.81 61.90
C SER A 1205 15.69 7.51 61.17
N LEU A 1206 16.71 6.75 60.76
CA LEU A 1206 16.74 5.27 60.66
C LEU A 1206 15.63 4.57 59.84
N GLN A 1207 15.96 4.20 58.60
CA GLN A 1207 15.45 2.96 58.01
C GLN A 1207 16.59 1.93 57.98
N ARG A 1208 16.27 0.65 58.21
CA ARG A 1208 17.24 -0.46 58.25
C ARG A 1208 16.62 -1.69 57.61
N ASP A 1209 16.62 -1.71 56.29
CA ASP A 1209 16.19 -2.89 55.54
C ASP A 1209 17.25 -3.99 55.71
N LEU A 1210 16.84 -5.10 56.32
CA LEU A 1210 17.56 -6.36 56.20
C LEU A 1210 16.88 -7.19 55.14
N LEU A 1211 17.62 -7.40 54.05
CA LEU A 1211 17.79 -8.67 53.35
C LEU A 1211 16.82 -9.79 53.77
N ASP A 1212 16.10 -10.35 52.80
CA ASP A 1212 15.82 -11.78 52.85
C ASP A 1212 16.76 -12.53 51.89
N ASN A 1213 17.25 -13.69 52.33
CA ASN A 1213 18.17 -14.55 51.59
C ASN A 1213 17.42 -15.80 51.11
N SER A 1214 17.56 -16.14 49.83
CA SER A 1214 17.30 -17.51 49.37
C SER A 1214 18.55 -18.40 49.57
N ILE A 1215 18.87 -18.72 50.82
CA ILE A 1215 19.83 -19.78 51.16
C ILE A 1215 19.11 -21.12 51.22
N GLN A 1216 19.62 -22.13 50.49
CA GLN A 1216 19.82 -23.47 51.06
C GLN A 1216 20.97 -24.23 50.40
N ARG A 1217 21.54 -25.21 51.11
CA ARG A 1217 22.85 -25.83 50.82
C ARG A 1217 22.70 -27.19 50.11
N GLY A 1218 23.68 -27.47 49.24
CA GLY A 1218 23.74 -28.66 48.37
C GLY A 1218 23.97 -30.03 49.01
N GLY A 1219 24.07 -31.04 48.14
CA GLY A 1219 24.22 -32.46 48.52
C GLY A 1219 24.30 -33.45 47.34
N ALA A 1220 25.41 -33.43 46.60
CA ALA A 1220 25.97 -34.49 45.75
C ALA A 1220 25.08 -35.51 44.96
N VAL A 1221 25.16 -35.41 43.61
CA VAL A 1221 25.46 -36.51 42.65
C VAL A 1221 24.42 -37.62 42.32
N ARG A 1222 24.01 -37.60 41.02
CA ARG A 1222 23.52 -38.68 40.11
C ARG A 1222 22.05 -39.14 40.08
N SER A 1223 21.54 -39.08 38.83
CA SER A 1223 20.57 -39.96 38.13
C SER A 1223 19.07 -39.98 38.48
N SER A 1224 18.29 -39.81 37.41
CA SER A 1224 16.92 -40.31 37.16
C SER A 1224 15.70 -39.64 37.83
N LEU A 1225 14.91 -38.99 36.97
CA LEU A 1225 13.43 -38.86 36.94
C LEU A 1225 12.55 -38.96 38.21
N GLN A 1226 11.67 -37.95 38.30
CA GLN A 1226 10.27 -37.96 38.75
C GLN A 1226 9.88 -37.85 40.26
N ALA A 1227 8.98 -36.85 40.47
CA ALA A 1227 7.77 -36.87 41.30
C ALA A 1227 7.80 -36.59 42.83
N GLN A 1228 7.40 -35.36 43.15
CA GLN A 1228 6.44 -34.93 44.21
C GLN A 1228 6.74 -35.10 45.73
N LYS A 1229 6.57 -33.94 46.42
CA LYS A 1229 5.73 -33.68 47.63
C LYS A 1229 6.30 -33.74 49.07
N LEU A 1230 5.94 -32.65 49.78
CA LEU A 1230 5.50 -32.52 51.19
C LEU A 1230 6.49 -32.21 52.35
N LEU A 1231 6.15 -31.09 53.02
CA LEU A 1231 6.07 -30.84 54.48
C LEU A 1231 7.29 -30.45 55.36
N LYS A 1232 7.04 -29.35 56.09
CA LYS A 1232 7.40 -28.99 57.48
C LYS A 1232 8.78 -28.39 57.83
N ARG A 1233 8.67 -27.14 58.30
CA ARG A 1233 9.58 -26.39 59.20
C ARG A 1233 10.19 -27.26 60.31
N GLN A 1234 11.48 -27.07 60.60
CA GLN A 1234 11.94 -26.41 61.85
C GLN A 1234 13.46 -26.16 61.86
N THR A 1235 13.85 -24.91 61.59
CA THR A 1235 14.75 -24.02 62.37
C THR A 1235 14.89 -22.73 61.59
#